data_AF-A0A846AGW7-F1
#
_entry.id   AF-A0A846AGW7-F1
#
_cell.length_a   1.000
_cell.length_b   1.000
_cell.length_c   1.000
_cell.angle_alpha   90.00
_cell.angle_beta   90.00
_cell.angle_gamma   90.00
#
_symmetry.space_group_name_H-M   'P 1'
#
loop_
_entity.id
_entity.type
_entity.pdbx_description
1 polymer ?
#
loop_
_entity_poly.entity_id
_entity_poly.type
_entity_poly.pdbx_seq_one_letter_code
_entity_poly.pdbx_strand_id
1 'polypeptide(L)'
;MTVKASGGSSVARPQLYQTVPVSTISQAEQQDRFLGKGELNELAIFFSSGAKRLEIAQILTNNSERIVSVAANTIFTGGSPLAFLEKPDDKEMAMSAVPAATTAVSEGMKLGTVTYVENKSGNNPLQGLRSLFTNLGASSAGPVPAGFRPINVARYGPSNMTKSLRDLSWFLRYITYAIVAGDPNIISVNVRGLREIIENACSSAATIVAIQQMRQASIRYFQDQEAKEIVAQYFDVLLTEFRGSTPSNKQRRGQSSDQQGLELPQIYFNAAEKRQKFVMKPGLSNFEKQDVIKAAYRQVFERDIFRAYSLNISYLESQVKNCEISMKEFIRRLGKSPLYRKQFYEGFVNSRVVELAARHFLGRGLSSPQEFSKYFDIVTKGGLSALVDAMVDSQEYSDYFGEETVPYLRGLGQEAQECRNWGPQIDLFNYSAPFRKVPQFVTLFADYNQPLPDQHVYGMGNDSLEIQFGAIFPKETRSPKNRPAPFGKDTRRILIRRGAGIDNQISNPAARPKDPGSLGPKVFKLDQLPGGYVSSGFSNSGGSNGASIKFSESSTQKIITAAYRQVFGRDVYDGQRLKSAENKLENGDITIREFIRALAKSDTFRNMYWSSLYVCKAIEYIHRRLLGRPTYGRKEINSYFDICAKKGFYALVDAIIDSQEYNEAFGEDTIPYERYLTPAGLSLRNTRVGSIGDKNLQVEKEVTPRFVELGTPEEVRSEPDIEFRVLQGVNKQREQSKVFKLTSTQDKQQVKLIIAAAYRQIFERDIDPYIVKSEFSSLESKLGNDEINLKEFIEGLGCSKLYVKEFYTPYPNTKVIELGTKHFLGRAPRNQVEIRKYNQILATLGIKGFINAMVNSAEYIEMFGEDTVPYRRFPTLPAANFPNTERLYNQLTKQNDDLVIPSFEPVAIADRS
;
A
#
# COMPACT_ATOMS: atom_id res chain seq x y z
N MET A 1 -1.37 22.28 12.74
CA MET A 1 -1.63 20.92 12.26
C MET A 1 -2.17 20.99 10.84
N THR A 2 -1.48 20.39 9.86
CA THR A 2 -2.00 20.27 8.48
C THR A 2 -2.87 19.03 8.38
N VAL A 3 -4.13 19.17 7.98
CA VAL A 3 -5.03 18.04 7.71
C VAL A 3 -4.56 17.35 6.43
N LYS A 4 -4.31 16.04 6.48
CA LYS A 4 -3.71 15.27 5.37
C LYS A 4 -4.70 14.32 4.67
N ALA A 5 -5.86 14.09 5.29
CA ALA A 5 -6.90 13.20 4.79
C ALA A 5 -8.27 13.81 4.98
N SER A 6 -9.24 13.37 4.20
CA SER A 6 -10.64 13.76 4.36
C SER A 6 -11.53 12.54 4.20
N GLY A 7 -12.53 12.43 5.08
CA GLY A 7 -13.61 11.45 4.94
C GLY A 7 -14.67 11.86 3.92
N GLY A 8 -14.52 13.03 3.27
CA GLY A 8 -15.57 13.65 2.46
C GLY A 8 -16.51 14.52 3.29
N SER A 9 -17.08 15.54 2.65
CA SER A 9 -18.12 16.39 3.24
C SER A 9 -19.44 16.09 2.56
N SER A 10 -20.19 15.14 3.10
CA SER A 10 -21.56 14.87 2.65
C SER A 10 -22.47 16.04 3.05
N VAL A 11 -23.40 16.41 2.17
CA VAL A 11 -24.32 17.54 2.41
C VAL A 11 -25.30 17.15 3.51
N ALA A 12 -25.01 17.56 4.74
CA ALA A 12 -25.91 17.40 5.87
C ALA A 12 -26.74 18.68 6.02
N ARG A 13 -28.07 18.54 5.97
CA ARG A 13 -29.00 19.64 6.24
C ARG A 13 -29.57 19.43 7.65
N PRO A 14 -29.21 20.27 8.65
CA PRO A 14 -29.80 20.16 9.96
C PRO A 14 -31.30 20.46 9.87
N GLN A 15 -32.11 19.66 10.55
CA GLN A 15 -33.53 19.94 10.69
C GLN A 15 -33.70 21.19 11.56
N LEU A 16 -34.34 22.22 11.03
CA LEU A 16 -34.54 23.47 11.75
C LEU A 16 -35.79 23.43 12.63
N TYR A 17 -36.86 22.83 12.12
CA TYR A 17 -38.16 22.71 12.79
C TYR A 17 -38.99 21.59 12.17
N GLN A 18 -40.16 21.33 12.77
CA GLN A 18 -41.14 20.35 12.32
C GLN A 18 -42.39 21.07 11.82
N THR A 19 -43.07 20.45 10.87
CA THR A 19 -44.39 20.86 10.38
C THR A 19 -45.29 19.64 10.45
N VAL A 20 -46.60 19.84 10.59
CA VAL A 20 -47.57 18.72 10.65
C VAL A 20 -47.44 17.77 9.45
N PRO A 21 -47.31 18.23 8.19
CA PRO A 21 -47.17 17.30 7.07
C PRO A 21 -45.86 16.51 7.08
N VAL A 22 -44.74 17.17 7.38
CA VAL A 22 -43.43 16.50 7.41
C VAL A 22 -43.37 15.47 8.54
N SER A 23 -43.91 15.79 9.73
CA SER A 23 -43.87 14.88 10.87
C SER A 23 -44.76 13.65 10.66
N THR A 24 -45.96 13.80 10.07
CA THR A 24 -46.86 12.67 9.78
C THR A 24 -46.31 11.76 8.68
N ILE A 25 -45.80 12.34 7.59
CA ILE A 25 -45.18 11.57 6.48
C ILE A 25 -43.92 10.86 6.96
N SER A 26 -43.07 11.53 7.73
CA SER A 26 -41.85 10.95 8.31
C SER A 26 -42.15 9.73 9.20
N GLN A 27 -43.23 9.75 10.00
CA GLN A 27 -43.59 8.60 10.82
C GLN A 27 -43.95 7.35 10.01
N ALA A 28 -44.66 7.51 8.89
CA ALA A 28 -44.97 6.41 7.99
C ALA A 28 -43.72 5.91 7.24
N GLU A 29 -42.88 6.84 6.77
CA GLU A 29 -41.61 6.57 6.09
C GLU A 29 -40.63 5.80 6.97
N GLN A 30 -40.43 6.23 8.22
CA GLN A 30 -39.59 5.53 9.21
C GLN A 30 -40.05 4.09 9.49
N GLN A 31 -41.28 3.72 9.11
CA GLN A 31 -41.84 2.38 9.29
C GLN A 31 -41.94 1.57 7.99
N ASP A 32 -41.50 2.10 6.85
CA ASP A 32 -41.71 1.53 5.50
C ASP A 32 -43.19 1.18 5.19
N ARG A 33 -44.11 1.91 5.83
CA ARG A 33 -45.56 1.75 5.66
C ARG A 33 -46.09 2.77 4.66
N PHE A 34 -47.18 2.41 3.99
CA PHE A 34 -48.01 3.43 3.35
C PHE A 34 -48.83 4.15 4.43
N LEU A 35 -49.15 5.42 4.18
CA LEU A 35 -49.93 6.23 5.12
C LEU A 35 -51.26 5.55 5.44
N GLY A 36 -51.55 5.47 6.74
CA GLY A 36 -52.82 4.96 7.23
C GLY A 36 -53.97 5.95 7.04
N LYS A 37 -55.21 5.48 7.14
CA LYS A 37 -56.40 6.36 7.07
C LYS A 37 -56.38 7.47 8.13
N GLY A 38 -55.88 7.19 9.33
CA GLY A 38 -55.75 8.20 10.40
C GLY A 38 -54.79 9.33 10.04
N GLU A 39 -53.58 8.99 9.57
CA GLU A 39 -52.56 9.96 9.15
C GLU A 39 -53.03 10.77 7.92
N LEU A 40 -53.72 10.12 6.96
CA LEU A 40 -54.34 10.80 5.82
C LEU A 40 -55.43 11.79 6.25
N ASN A 41 -56.26 11.41 7.23
CA ASN A 41 -57.26 12.31 7.79
C ASN A 41 -56.61 13.51 8.49
N GLU A 42 -55.52 13.31 9.23
CA GLU A 42 -54.76 14.40 9.86
C GLU A 42 -54.21 15.39 8.83
N LEU A 43 -53.62 14.89 7.74
CA LEU A 43 -53.19 15.71 6.61
C LEU A 43 -54.36 16.45 5.97
N ALA A 44 -55.50 15.78 5.74
CA ALA A 44 -56.69 16.40 5.17
C ALA A 44 -57.23 17.54 6.06
N ILE A 45 -57.23 17.36 7.38
CA ILE A 45 -57.62 18.39 8.35
C ILE A 45 -56.63 19.57 8.31
N PHE A 46 -55.33 19.29 8.24
CA PHE A 46 -54.33 20.36 8.14
C PHE A 46 -54.54 21.20 6.87
N PHE A 47 -54.65 20.56 5.70
CA PHE A 47 -54.79 21.26 4.43
C PHE A 47 -56.13 21.98 4.28
N SER A 48 -57.24 21.45 4.82
CA SER A 48 -58.53 22.13 4.80
C SER A 48 -58.53 23.42 5.63
N SER A 49 -57.76 23.45 6.74
CA SER A 49 -57.56 24.65 7.57
C SER A 49 -56.52 25.64 7.01
N GLY A 50 -55.91 25.37 5.85
CA GLY A 50 -54.79 26.15 5.32
C GLY A 50 -55.14 27.60 4.97
N ALA A 51 -56.30 27.85 4.36
CA ALA A 51 -56.72 29.19 3.97
C ALA A 51 -56.85 30.12 5.19
N LYS A 52 -57.46 29.63 6.28
CA LYS A 52 -57.58 30.38 7.54
C LYS A 52 -56.22 30.72 8.15
N ARG A 53 -55.27 29.79 8.15
CA ARG A 53 -53.91 30.02 8.68
C ARG A 53 -53.16 31.08 7.89
N LEU A 54 -53.32 31.10 6.56
CA LEU A 54 -52.74 32.12 5.69
C LEU A 54 -53.38 33.50 5.92
N GLU A 55 -54.70 33.55 6.07
CA GLU A 55 -55.42 34.79 6.40
C GLU A 55 -54.94 35.36 7.75
N ILE A 56 -54.81 34.52 8.78
CA ILE A 56 -54.27 34.89 10.08
C ILE A 56 -52.86 35.47 9.95
N ALA A 57 -51.98 34.77 9.23
CA ALA A 57 -50.61 35.22 9.02
C ALA A 57 -50.55 36.55 8.26
N GLN A 58 -51.40 36.74 7.25
CA GLN A 58 -51.47 37.97 6.47
C GLN A 58 -51.94 39.15 7.32
N ILE A 59 -52.99 38.97 8.13
CA ILE A 59 -53.50 40.02 9.04
C ILE A 59 -52.44 40.43 10.07
N LEU A 60 -51.73 39.47 10.66
CA LEU A 60 -50.65 39.75 11.61
C LEU A 60 -49.46 40.45 10.95
N THR A 61 -49.09 40.04 9.73
CA THR A 61 -47.98 40.64 8.99
C THR A 61 -48.29 42.08 8.59
N ASN A 62 -49.49 42.34 8.05
CA ASN A 62 -49.94 43.68 7.65
C ASN A 62 -50.02 44.65 8.83
N ASN A 63 -50.33 44.16 10.04
CA ASN A 63 -50.45 44.97 11.25
C ASN A 63 -49.23 44.87 12.18
N SER A 64 -48.11 44.30 11.70
CA SER A 64 -46.94 43.97 12.53
C SER A 64 -46.33 45.20 13.23
N GLU A 65 -46.16 46.33 12.51
CA GLU A 65 -45.63 47.57 13.08
C GLU A 65 -46.50 48.08 14.24
N ARG A 66 -47.82 48.02 14.09
CA ARG A 66 -48.78 48.45 15.13
C ARG A 66 -48.71 47.52 16.34
N ILE A 67 -48.68 46.20 16.13
CA ILE A 67 -48.59 45.20 17.21
C ILE A 67 -47.30 45.40 18.00
N VAL A 68 -46.16 45.55 17.31
CA VAL A 68 -44.86 45.82 17.94
C VAL A 68 -44.86 47.18 18.65
N SER A 69 -45.47 48.21 18.09
CA SER A 69 -45.54 49.54 18.72
C SER A 69 -46.30 49.52 20.05
N VAL A 70 -47.41 48.78 20.13
CA VAL A 70 -48.22 48.68 21.35
C VAL A 70 -47.40 48.00 22.45
N ALA A 71 -46.70 46.92 22.11
CA ALA A 71 -45.81 46.24 23.03
C ALA A 71 -44.61 47.10 23.45
N ALA A 72 -43.95 47.78 22.50
CA ALA A 72 -42.80 48.63 22.80
C ALA A 72 -43.16 49.82 23.70
N ASN A 73 -44.31 50.48 23.46
CA ASN A 73 -44.77 51.63 24.26
C ASN A 73 -45.17 51.25 25.69
N THR A 74 -45.45 49.97 25.95
CA THR A 74 -45.78 49.50 27.31
C THR A 74 -44.55 49.21 28.16
N ILE A 75 -43.43 48.84 27.54
CA ILE A 75 -42.19 48.48 28.25
C ILE A 75 -41.13 49.58 28.22
N PHE A 76 -41.19 50.52 27.27
CA PHE A 76 -40.24 51.62 27.13
C PHE A 76 -40.86 52.98 27.48
N THR A 77 -40.05 53.85 28.10
CA THR A 77 -40.44 55.22 28.49
C THR A 77 -39.36 56.23 28.09
N GLY A 78 -39.76 57.49 27.85
CA GLY A 78 -38.82 58.59 27.62
C GLY A 78 -38.28 58.74 26.18
N GLY A 79 -39.04 58.30 25.16
CA GLY A 79 -38.71 58.47 23.73
C GLY A 79 -39.70 57.71 22.84
N SER A 80 -39.59 57.84 21.50
CA SER A 80 -40.34 57.02 20.54
C SER A 80 -39.57 55.73 20.23
N PRO A 81 -39.99 54.55 20.71
CA PRO A 81 -39.26 53.31 20.49
C PRO A 81 -39.21 52.94 19.01
N LEU A 82 -40.27 53.20 18.24
CA LEU A 82 -40.41 52.78 16.84
C LEU A 82 -39.29 53.32 15.92
N ALA A 83 -38.65 54.43 16.30
CA ALA A 83 -37.51 54.98 15.55
C ALA A 83 -36.32 54.02 15.42
N PHE A 84 -36.25 52.99 16.28
CA PHE A 84 -35.18 51.99 16.29
C PHE A 84 -35.59 50.64 15.67
N LEU A 85 -36.80 50.55 15.09
CA LEU A 85 -37.23 49.35 14.38
C LEU A 85 -36.52 49.27 13.03
N GLU A 86 -35.61 48.30 12.87
CA GLU A 86 -34.99 48.00 11.58
C GLU A 86 -36.06 47.39 10.65
N LYS A 87 -36.36 48.08 9.55
CA LYS A 87 -37.20 47.52 8.49
C LYS A 87 -36.40 46.45 7.76
N PRO A 88 -37.02 45.31 7.39
CA PRO A 88 -36.35 44.36 6.51
C PRO A 88 -35.97 45.06 5.19
N ASP A 89 -34.75 44.86 4.71
CA ASP A 89 -34.37 45.26 3.36
C ASP A 89 -35.29 44.51 2.38
N ASP A 90 -36.29 45.21 1.83
CA ASP A 90 -37.04 44.72 0.68
C ASP A 90 -36.04 44.63 -0.48
N LYS A 91 -35.41 43.46 -0.64
CA LYS A 91 -34.73 43.11 -1.89
C LYS A 91 -35.80 42.87 -2.94
N GLU A 92 -36.35 43.96 -3.47
CA GLU A 92 -36.94 43.96 -4.79
C GLU A 92 -35.87 43.45 -5.77
N MET A 93 -36.21 42.38 -6.49
CA MET A 93 -35.46 41.95 -7.66
C MET A 93 -35.62 43.02 -8.76
N ALA A 94 -34.83 44.08 -8.70
CA ALA A 94 -34.73 45.07 -9.75
C ALA A 94 -33.43 44.85 -10.56
N MET A 95 -33.57 44.18 -11.71
CA MET A 95 -32.63 44.31 -12.81
C MET A 95 -32.72 45.74 -13.36
N SER A 96 -31.93 46.68 -12.84
CA SER A 96 -31.41 47.79 -13.62
C SER A 96 -30.20 48.41 -12.90
N ALA A 97 -29.13 48.62 -13.65
CA ALA A 97 -27.82 49.01 -13.15
C ALA A 97 -27.71 50.54 -13.04
N VAL A 98 -27.42 51.08 -11.84
CA VAL A 98 -26.63 52.31 -11.60
C VAL A 98 -26.03 52.21 -10.19
N PRO A 99 -24.73 52.54 -9.94
CA PRO A 99 -24.13 52.41 -8.62
C PRO A 99 -24.47 53.63 -7.75
N ALA A 100 -24.91 53.39 -6.52
CA ALA A 100 -25.07 54.44 -5.50
C ALA A 100 -24.09 54.20 -4.34
N ALA A 101 -23.37 55.27 -4.00
CA ALA A 101 -22.30 55.32 -3.02
C ALA A 101 -22.80 55.14 -1.57
N THR A 102 -21.94 54.55 -0.76
CA THR A 102 -22.05 54.40 0.69
C THR A 102 -22.26 55.76 1.37
N THR A 103 -23.41 55.95 2.01
CA THR A 103 -23.70 57.13 2.85
C THR A 103 -23.82 56.70 4.30
N ALA A 104 -23.08 57.38 5.16
CA ALA A 104 -22.85 57.07 6.57
C ALA A 104 -24.04 57.40 7.48
N VAL A 105 -24.13 56.65 8.58
CA VAL A 105 -25.19 56.63 9.61
C VAL A 105 -25.19 57.88 10.52
N SER A 106 -25.11 59.10 9.97
CA SER A 106 -25.10 60.33 10.80
C SER A 106 -26.13 61.41 10.45
N GLU A 107 -26.95 61.22 9.41
CA GLU A 107 -27.88 62.27 8.92
C GLU A 107 -29.38 62.02 9.20
N GLY A 108 -29.72 60.96 9.94
CA GLY A 108 -31.12 60.65 10.27
C GLY A 108 -31.73 61.40 11.45
N MET A 109 -30.95 62.20 12.20
CA MET A 109 -31.44 62.90 13.41
C MET A 109 -32.01 64.30 13.15
N LYS A 110 -32.19 64.74 11.90
CA LYS A 110 -32.53 66.15 11.59
C LYS A 110 -33.82 66.44 10.85
N LEU A 111 -34.67 65.46 10.51
CA LEU A 111 -35.97 65.78 9.92
C LEU A 111 -37.12 65.16 10.69
N GLY A 112 -37.80 66.03 11.45
CA GLY A 112 -39.07 65.76 12.06
C GLY A 112 -40.19 65.73 11.02
N THR A 113 -41.02 64.70 11.10
CA THR A 113 -42.39 64.72 10.63
C THR A 113 -43.26 64.03 11.66
N VAL A 114 -44.05 64.87 12.32
CA VAL A 114 -45.00 64.58 13.39
C VAL A 114 -46.20 63.84 12.78
N THR A 115 -46.59 62.68 13.33
CA THR A 115 -47.95 62.17 13.19
C THR A 115 -48.74 62.53 14.44
N TYR A 116 -49.69 63.44 14.25
CA TYR A 116 -50.63 63.94 15.24
C TYR A 116 -51.53 62.80 15.75
N VAL A 117 -51.56 62.63 17.07
CA VAL A 117 -52.78 62.25 17.78
C VAL A 117 -53.08 63.41 18.74
N GLU A 118 -54.17 64.09 18.45
CA GLU A 118 -54.68 65.18 19.27
C GLU A 118 -55.19 64.61 20.60
N ASN A 119 -54.59 65.08 21.70
CA ASN A 119 -55.30 65.21 22.97
C ASN A 119 -54.69 66.39 23.74
N LYS A 120 -55.51 67.42 23.92
CA LYS A 120 -55.20 68.60 24.73
C LYS A 120 -55.09 68.21 26.21
N SER A 121 -54.16 68.89 26.86
CA SER A 121 -54.09 69.19 28.29
C SER A 121 -53.20 68.30 29.16
N GLY A 122 -52.17 68.95 29.72
CA GLY A 122 -51.70 68.68 31.08
C GLY A 122 -50.50 67.75 31.21
N ASN A 123 -49.30 68.34 31.25
CA ASN A 123 -48.08 67.70 31.73
C ASN A 123 -48.29 67.21 33.18
N ASN A 124 -48.52 65.91 33.37
CA ASN A 124 -48.49 65.27 34.69
C ASN A 124 -47.89 63.86 34.60
N PRO A 125 -46.72 63.59 35.22
CA PRO A 125 -46.05 62.28 35.17
C PRO A 125 -46.84 61.17 35.87
N LEU A 126 -47.85 61.53 36.67
CA LEU A 126 -48.74 60.59 37.38
C LEU A 126 -49.84 59.98 36.47
N GLN A 127 -50.12 60.57 35.31
CA GLN A 127 -51.16 60.09 34.39
C GLN A 127 -50.68 58.93 33.50
N GLY A 128 -49.38 58.87 33.17
CA GLY A 128 -48.77 57.71 32.50
C GLY A 128 -48.83 56.44 33.34
N LEU A 129 -48.78 56.57 34.68
CA LEU A 129 -48.99 55.46 35.60
C LEU A 129 -50.47 55.03 35.66
N ARG A 130 -51.42 55.98 35.53
CA ARG A 130 -52.87 55.70 35.49
C ARG A 130 -53.31 55.07 34.18
N SER A 131 -52.76 55.45 33.02
CA SER A 131 -53.04 54.81 31.72
C SER A 131 -52.45 53.40 31.63
N LEU A 132 -51.31 53.16 32.31
CA LEU A 132 -50.78 51.82 32.54
C LEU A 132 -51.71 50.98 33.43
N PHE A 133 -52.26 51.53 34.51
CA PHE A 133 -53.19 50.80 35.38
C PHE A 133 -54.60 50.59 34.77
N THR A 134 -55.10 51.51 33.94
CA THR A 134 -56.43 51.36 33.30
C THR A 134 -56.42 50.44 32.09
N ASN A 135 -55.37 50.42 31.26
CA ASN A 135 -55.23 49.44 30.16
C ASN A 135 -54.92 48.01 30.65
N LEU A 136 -54.42 47.88 31.87
CA LEU A 136 -54.07 46.60 32.50
C LEU A 136 -55.20 46.08 33.41
N GLY A 137 -56.09 46.97 33.87
CA GLY A 137 -57.24 46.66 34.72
C GLY A 137 -58.53 46.30 33.97
N ALA A 138 -58.60 46.49 32.66
CA ALA A 138 -59.73 46.05 31.83
C ALA A 138 -59.48 44.62 31.32
N SER A 139 -59.92 43.64 32.11
CA SER A 139 -60.17 42.22 31.76
C SER A 139 -59.54 41.69 30.45
N SER A 140 -58.29 41.22 30.53
CA SER A 140 -57.74 40.03 29.82
C SER A 140 -56.19 40.05 29.72
N ALA A 141 -55.52 41.13 30.10
CA ALA A 141 -54.05 41.13 30.23
C ALA A 141 -53.65 40.21 31.39
N GLY A 142 -52.78 39.23 31.13
CA GLY A 142 -52.29 38.31 32.16
C GLY A 142 -51.60 39.05 33.33
N PRO A 143 -51.38 38.37 34.46
CA PRO A 143 -50.78 39.00 35.64
C PRO A 143 -49.40 39.57 35.31
N VAL A 144 -49.15 40.83 35.71
CA VAL A 144 -47.84 41.46 35.60
C VAL A 144 -46.84 40.72 36.48
N PRO A 145 -45.67 40.32 35.96
CA PRO A 145 -44.65 39.67 36.76
C PRO A 145 -44.14 40.58 37.88
N ALA A 146 -43.88 40.01 39.06
CA ALA A 146 -43.26 40.72 40.17
C ALA A 146 -41.89 41.27 39.74
N GLY A 147 -41.63 42.57 39.97
CA GLY A 147 -40.37 43.22 39.62
C GLY A 147 -40.32 43.92 38.26
N PHE A 148 -41.43 44.01 37.52
CA PHE A 148 -41.50 44.79 36.28
C PHE A 148 -41.18 46.28 36.52
N ARG A 149 -40.26 46.83 35.73
CA ARG A 149 -39.95 48.26 35.65
C ARG A 149 -39.84 48.68 34.17
N PRO A 150 -40.47 49.78 33.75
CA PRO A 150 -40.30 50.27 32.39
C PRO A 150 -38.86 50.72 32.15
N ILE A 151 -38.34 50.41 30.97
CA ILE A 151 -36.97 50.70 30.54
C ILE A 151 -36.93 52.11 29.94
N ASN A 152 -35.98 52.93 30.37
CA ASN A 152 -35.83 54.28 29.81
C ASN A 152 -34.98 54.25 28.52
N VAL A 153 -35.51 54.76 27.42
CA VAL A 153 -34.88 54.72 26.09
C VAL A 153 -33.50 55.38 26.10
N ALA A 154 -33.35 56.55 26.73
CA ALA A 154 -32.10 57.30 26.77
C ALA A 154 -31.00 56.56 27.56
N ARG A 155 -31.36 55.85 28.63
CA ARG A 155 -30.40 55.07 29.43
C ARG A 155 -30.04 53.72 28.80
N TYR A 156 -30.93 53.15 28.00
CA TYR A 156 -30.75 51.83 27.41
C TYR A 156 -29.82 51.84 26.20
N GLY A 157 -29.80 52.97 25.48
CA GLY A 157 -28.92 53.20 24.33
C GLY A 157 -29.46 52.61 23.01
N PRO A 158 -29.01 53.14 21.86
CA PRO A 158 -29.58 52.82 20.55
C PRO A 158 -29.38 51.36 20.15
N SER A 159 -28.19 50.78 20.36
CA SER A 159 -27.87 49.39 19.97
C SER A 159 -28.70 48.35 20.72
N ASN A 160 -28.99 48.58 22.01
CA ASN A 160 -29.83 47.66 22.76
C ASN A 160 -31.30 47.84 22.37
N MET A 161 -31.71 49.06 22.03
CA MET A 161 -33.06 49.33 21.54
C MET A 161 -33.36 48.64 20.22
N THR A 162 -32.44 48.69 19.25
CA THR A 162 -32.62 47.99 17.97
C THR A 162 -32.75 46.48 18.19
N LYS A 163 -31.92 45.88 19.07
CA LYS A 163 -32.05 44.46 19.46
C LYS A 163 -33.42 44.14 20.05
N SER A 164 -33.89 44.94 21.00
CA SER A 164 -35.18 44.71 21.67
C SER A 164 -36.36 44.73 20.68
N LEU A 165 -36.39 45.72 19.78
CA LEU A 165 -37.46 45.82 18.77
C LEU A 165 -37.34 44.74 17.69
N ARG A 166 -36.12 44.40 17.29
CA ARG A 166 -35.86 43.24 16.42
C ARG A 166 -36.38 41.96 17.06
N ASP A 167 -36.13 41.73 18.35
CA ASP A 167 -36.57 40.52 19.04
C ASP A 167 -38.11 40.47 19.15
N LEU A 168 -38.78 41.60 19.42
CA LEU A 168 -40.26 41.70 19.35
C LEU A 168 -40.79 41.38 17.93
N SER A 169 -40.13 41.90 16.89
CA SER A 169 -40.50 41.57 15.51
C SER A 169 -40.29 40.09 15.19
N TRP A 170 -39.21 39.47 15.71
CA TRP A 170 -38.91 38.06 15.52
C TRP A 170 -39.92 37.16 16.23
N PHE A 171 -40.39 37.50 17.43
CA PHE A 171 -41.44 36.75 18.10
C PHE A 171 -42.72 36.74 17.26
N LEU A 172 -43.15 37.89 16.72
CA LEU A 172 -44.33 37.94 15.86
C LEU A 172 -44.12 37.12 14.58
N ARG A 173 -42.93 37.22 13.97
CA ARG A 173 -42.60 36.47 12.75
C ARG A 173 -42.60 34.97 12.98
N TYR A 174 -41.98 34.48 14.06
CA TYR A 174 -42.00 33.06 14.41
C TYR A 174 -43.41 32.56 14.75
N ILE A 175 -44.28 33.40 15.33
CA ILE A 175 -45.69 33.06 15.51
C ILE A 175 -46.38 32.88 14.16
N THR A 176 -46.21 33.83 13.22
CA THR A 176 -46.81 33.68 11.89
C THR A 176 -46.31 32.42 11.17
N TYR A 177 -45.02 32.10 11.29
CA TYR A 177 -44.45 30.88 10.70
C TYR A 177 -44.98 29.61 11.36
N ALA A 178 -45.11 29.60 12.70
CA ALA A 178 -45.63 28.46 13.43
C ALA A 178 -47.11 28.18 13.10
N ILE A 179 -47.93 29.23 12.95
CA ILE A 179 -49.34 29.10 12.55
C ILE A 179 -49.45 28.46 11.16
N VAL A 180 -48.65 28.94 10.19
CA VAL A 180 -48.63 28.40 8.83
C VAL A 180 -48.08 26.98 8.78
N ALA A 181 -47.00 26.68 9.53
CA ALA A 181 -46.42 25.35 9.65
C ALA A 181 -47.32 24.34 10.39
N GLY A 182 -48.19 24.86 11.26
CA GLY A 182 -49.16 24.12 12.05
C GLY A 182 -48.64 23.41 13.28
N ASP A 183 -47.36 23.61 13.60
CA ASP A 183 -46.70 23.03 14.78
C ASP A 183 -45.90 24.17 15.46
N PRO A 184 -46.02 24.34 16.79
CA PRO A 184 -45.25 25.34 17.53
C PRO A 184 -43.75 25.01 17.68
N ASN A 185 -43.23 23.95 17.06
CA ASN A 185 -41.82 23.54 17.20
C ASN A 185 -40.80 24.66 16.90
N ILE A 186 -41.09 25.56 15.94
CA ILE A 186 -40.24 26.72 15.64
C ILE A 186 -40.09 27.61 16.89
N ILE A 187 -41.17 27.78 17.64
CA ILE A 187 -41.19 28.60 18.86
C ILE A 187 -40.48 27.85 19.99
N SER A 188 -40.82 26.58 20.21
CA SER A 188 -40.27 25.83 21.35
C SER A 188 -38.75 25.68 21.27
N VAL A 189 -38.20 25.44 20.08
CA VAL A 189 -36.74 25.29 19.91
C VAL A 189 -35.99 26.60 20.08
N ASN A 190 -36.52 27.70 19.53
CA ASN A 190 -35.79 28.98 19.47
C ASN A 190 -36.01 29.87 20.70
N VAL A 191 -37.12 29.70 21.41
CA VAL A 191 -37.48 30.53 22.57
C VAL A 191 -37.05 29.88 23.89
N ARG A 192 -36.99 28.54 23.95
CA ARG A 192 -36.59 27.83 25.17
C ARG A 192 -35.14 28.13 25.53
N GLY A 193 -34.90 28.57 26.76
CA GLY A 193 -33.57 28.99 27.25
C GLY A 193 -33.15 30.40 26.84
N LEU A 194 -33.91 31.08 25.98
CA LEU A 194 -33.64 32.45 25.57
C LEU A 194 -33.71 33.44 26.75
N ARG A 195 -34.57 33.15 27.75
CA ARG A 195 -34.74 33.99 28.94
C ARG A 195 -33.43 34.23 29.67
N GLU A 196 -32.68 33.17 29.95
CA GLU A 196 -31.41 33.24 30.70
C GLU A 196 -30.31 33.94 29.88
N ILE A 197 -30.34 33.82 28.55
CA ILE A 197 -29.44 34.54 27.64
C ILE A 197 -29.75 36.05 27.66
N ILE A 198 -31.03 36.41 27.62
CA ILE A 198 -31.50 37.81 27.59
C ILE A 198 -31.39 38.49 28.96
N GLU A 199 -31.53 37.76 30.06
CA GLU A 199 -31.51 38.31 31.43
C GLU A 199 -30.22 39.07 31.77
N ASN A 200 -29.11 38.74 31.10
CA ASN A 200 -27.84 39.46 31.22
C ASN A 200 -27.88 40.88 30.62
N ALA A 201 -28.79 41.16 29.69
CA ALA A 201 -28.84 42.41 28.92
C ALA A 201 -30.18 43.15 29.02
N CYS A 202 -31.28 42.48 29.38
CA CYS A 202 -32.62 43.05 29.48
C CYS A 202 -33.43 42.37 30.59
N SER A 203 -34.41 43.08 31.15
CA SER A 203 -35.30 42.52 32.16
C SER A 203 -36.21 41.45 31.56
N SER A 204 -36.11 40.21 32.07
CA SER A 204 -36.98 39.09 31.71
C SER A 204 -38.48 39.39 31.94
N ALA A 205 -38.79 40.17 32.99
CA ALA A 205 -40.15 40.64 33.28
C ALA A 205 -40.68 41.58 32.19
N ALA A 206 -39.84 42.47 31.64
CA ALA A 206 -40.24 43.36 30.55
C ALA A 206 -40.61 42.58 29.29
N THR A 207 -39.83 41.56 28.92
CA THR A 207 -40.11 40.71 27.76
C THR A 207 -41.43 39.94 27.91
N ILE A 208 -41.74 39.42 29.10
CA ILE A 208 -43.02 38.72 29.36
C ILE A 208 -44.21 39.66 29.17
N VAL A 209 -44.12 40.88 29.73
CA VAL A 209 -45.18 41.89 29.56
C VAL A 209 -45.32 42.27 28.09
N ALA A 210 -44.22 42.46 27.36
CA ALA A 210 -44.24 42.77 25.95
C ALA A 210 -44.99 41.70 25.14
N ILE A 211 -44.67 40.42 25.35
CA ILE A 211 -45.33 39.30 24.67
C ILE A 211 -46.83 39.22 25.04
N GLN A 212 -47.19 39.41 26.31
CA GLN A 212 -48.59 39.45 26.75
C GLN A 212 -49.37 40.58 26.04
N GLN A 213 -48.74 41.74 25.85
CA GLN A 213 -49.35 42.86 25.14
C GLN A 213 -49.43 42.60 23.62
N MET A 214 -48.42 41.96 23.02
CA MET A 214 -48.48 41.52 21.62
C MET A 214 -49.63 40.54 21.39
N ARG A 215 -49.84 39.58 22.31
CA ARG A 215 -50.97 38.64 22.28
C ARG A 215 -52.31 39.39 22.26
N GLN A 216 -52.50 40.33 23.19
CA GLN A 216 -53.74 41.10 23.28
C GLN A 216 -53.97 42.00 22.06
N ALA A 217 -52.92 42.67 21.58
CA ALA A 217 -52.98 43.49 20.37
C ALA A 217 -53.34 42.63 19.14
N SER A 218 -52.78 41.43 19.03
CA SER A 218 -53.03 40.50 17.92
C SER A 218 -54.48 40.00 17.88
N ILE A 219 -55.03 39.59 19.04
CA ILE A 219 -56.40 39.05 19.14
C ILE A 219 -57.46 40.07 18.69
N ARG A 220 -57.22 41.37 18.88
CA ARG A 220 -58.17 42.44 18.52
C ARG A 220 -58.42 42.58 17.01
N TYR A 221 -57.49 42.10 16.17
CA TYR A 221 -57.63 42.19 14.71
C TYR A 221 -58.52 41.10 14.11
N PHE A 222 -58.91 40.09 14.91
CA PHE A 222 -59.76 39.00 14.45
C PHE A 222 -61.18 39.16 14.99
N GLN A 223 -62.18 38.89 14.15
CA GLN A 223 -63.58 38.80 14.57
C GLN A 223 -63.98 37.34 14.83
N ASP A 224 -63.52 36.43 13.97
CA ASP A 224 -63.72 34.99 14.08
C ASP A 224 -63.10 34.43 15.38
N GLN A 225 -63.89 33.62 16.08
CA GLN A 225 -63.52 33.01 17.35
C GLN A 225 -62.43 31.93 17.16
N GLU A 226 -62.49 31.16 16.08
CA GLU A 226 -61.51 30.10 15.80
C GLU A 226 -60.13 30.71 15.52
N ALA A 227 -60.06 31.79 14.74
CA ALA A 227 -58.82 32.51 14.49
C ALA A 227 -58.21 33.10 15.77
N LYS A 228 -59.03 33.66 16.68
CA LYS A 228 -58.57 34.15 17.98
C LYS A 228 -57.98 33.05 18.83
N GLU A 229 -58.61 31.89 18.86
CA GLU A 229 -58.16 30.73 19.63
C GLU A 229 -56.83 30.19 19.11
N ILE A 230 -56.67 30.04 17.79
CA ILE A 230 -55.41 29.65 17.17
C ILE A 230 -54.29 30.62 17.58
N VAL A 231 -54.50 31.92 17.37
CA VAL A 231 -53.48 32.94 17.71
C VAL A 231 -53.15 32.90 19.20
N ALA A 232 -54.17 32.84 20.07
CA ALA A 232 -53.97 32.77 21.51
C ALA A 232 -53.13 31.55 21.92
N GLN A 233 -53.42 30.37 21.37
CA GLN A 233 -52.67 29.13 21.65
C GLN A 233 -51.18 29.27 21.31
N TYR A 234 -50.82 29.81 20.14
CA TYR A 234 -49.41 29.97 19.76
C TYR A 234 -48.68 31.01 20.63
N PHE A 235 -49.34 32.11 21.02
CA PHE A 235 -48.77 33.06 21.98
C PHE A 235 -48.61 32.46 23.37
N ASP A 236 -49.54 31.60 23.80
CA ASP A 236 -49.48 30.93 25.09
C ASP A 236 -48.33 29.91 25.13
N VAL A 237 -48.05 29.20 24.02
CA VAL A 237 -46.85 28.37 23.89
C VAL A 237 -45.58 29.23 23.97
N LEU A 238 -45.53 30.36 23.26
CA LEU A 238 -44.37 31.26 23.30
C LEU A 238 -44.09 31.78 24.71
N LEU A 239 -45.12 32.17 25.46
CA LEU A 239 -44.99 32.58 26.86
C LEU A 239 -44.52 31.43 27.76
N THR A 240 -45.06 30.24 27.56
CA THR A 240 -44.71 29.04 28.34
C THR A 240 -43.25 28.67 28.13
N GLU A 241 -42.79 28.64 26.89
CA GLU A 241 -41.41 28.27 26.54
C GLU A 241 -40.40 29.34 26.95
N PHE A 242 -40.76 30.62 26.88
CA PHE A 242 -39.91 31.71 27.38
C PHE A 242 -39.76 31.68 28.91
N ARG A 243 -40.83 31.33 29.64
CA ARG A 243 -40.77 31.16 31.10
C ARG A 243 -39.97 29.92 31.51
N GLY A 244 -39.90 28.92 30.63
CA GLY A 244 -39.15 27.69 30.85
C GLY A 244 -37.65 27.94 31.04
N SER A 245 -37.04 27.21 31.97
CA SER A 245 -35.58 27.22 32.15
C SER A 245 -34.84 26.57 30.98
N THR A 246 -33.57 26.93 30.80
CA THR A 246 -32.72 26.28 29.80
C THR A 246 -32.58 24.80 30.14
N PRO A 247 -32.89 23.89 29.20
CA PRO A 247 -32.71 22.46 29.42
C PRO A 247 -31.22 22.11 29.53
N SER A 248 -30.90 21.10 30.33
CA SER A 248 -29.52 20.62 30.46
C SER A 248 -29.01 20.01 29.14
N ASN A 249 -27.72 20.18 28.87
CA ASN A 249 -27.09 19.59 27.70
C ASN A 249 -27.09 18.06 27.78
N LYS A 250 -27.30 17.40 26.64
CA LYS A 250 -27.09 15.96 26.51
C LYS A 250 -25.60 15.67 26.45
N GLN A 251 -25.08 15.01 27.48
CA GLN A 251 -23.69 14.56 27.51
C GLN A 251 -23.56 13.18 26.89
N ARG A 252 -22.57 13.01 26.03
CA ARG A 252 -22.10 11.73 25.50
C ARG A 252 -20.74 11.43 26.12
N ARG A 253 -20.69 10.47 27.04
CA ARG A 253 -19.45 10.04 27.69
C ARG A 253 -18.77 8.97 26.84
N GLY A 254 -17.46 9.08 26.65
CA GLY A 254 -16.67 8.01 26.04
C GLY A 254 -16.56 6.82 26.99
N GLN A 255 -16.68 5.61 26.47
CA GLN A 255 -16.55 4.38 27.27
C GLN A 255 -15.09 3.94 27.41
N SER A 256 -14.24 4.34 26.46
CA SER A 256 -12.80 4.12 26.47
C SER A 256 -12.04 5.45 26.44
N SER A 257 -10.76 5.42 26.82
CA SER A 257 -9.86 6.58 26.74
C SER A 257 -9.74 7.17 25.33
N ASP A 258 -9.93 6.34 24.30
CA ASP A 258 -9.72 6.71 22.90
C ASP A 258 -10.97 7.37 22.27
N GLN A 259 -12.10 7.26 22.95
CA GLN A 259 -13.37 7.90 22.59
C GLN A 259 -13.46 9.26 23.27
N GLN A 260 -13.60 10.32 22.48
CA GLN A 260 -13.80 11.66 23.03
C GLN A 260 -15.23 11.81 23.59
N GLY A 261 -15.34 12.48 24.73
CA GLY A 261 -16.63 12.94 25.26
C GLY A 261 -17.14 14.15 24.47
N LEU A 262 -18.45 14.22 24.25
CA LEU A 262 -19.10 15.31 23.53
C LEU A 262 -20.37 15.75 24.26
N GLU A 263 -20.86 16.94 23.95
CA GLU A 263 -22.15 17.42 24.43
C GLU A 263 -22.99 18.02 23.29
N LEU A 264 -24.31 17.97 23.47
CA LEU A 264 -25.28 18.54 22.54
C LEU A 264 -26.34 19.35 23.32
N PRO A 265 -26.60 20.61 22.94
CA PRO A 265 -27.73 21.35 23.50
C PRO A 265 -29.04 20.60 23.26
N GLN A 266 -29.85 20.41 24.30
CA GLN A 266 -31.10 19.64 24.21
C GLN A 266 -32.08 20.24 23.18
N ILE A 267 -32.07 21.57 23.00
CA ILE A 267 -32.89 22.25 21.98
C ILE A 267 -32.56 21.76 20.56
N TYR A 268 -31.29 21.45 20.27
CA TYR A 268 -30.88 20.92 18.96
C TYR A 268 -31.41 19.50 18.75
N PHE A 269 -31.47 18.69 19.82
CA PHE A 269 -32.10 17.38 19.77
C PHE A 269 -33.62 17.47 19.57
N ASN A 270 -34.28 18.43 20.23
CA ASN A 270 -35.72 18.62 20.10
C ASN A 270 -36.13 19.13 18.71
N ALA A 271 -35.26 19.90 18.05
CA ALA A 271 -35.44 20.37 16.68
C ALA A 271 -35.31 19.25 15.64
N ALA A 272 -34.48 18.24 15.95
CA ALA A 272 -34.22 17.11 15.07
C ALA A 272 -35.49 16.29 14.78
N GLU A 273 -35.43 15.50 13.72
CA GLU A 273 -36.49 14.55 13.38
C GLU A 273 -36.74 13.58 14.56
N LYS A 274 -38.00 13.44 14.97
CA LYS A 274 -38.42 12.47 15.99
C LYS A 274 -38.32 11.06 15.41
N ARG A 275 -37.19 10.40 15.65
CA ARG A 275 -37.02 8.98 15.31
C ARG A 275 -37.68 8.11 16.37
N GLN A 276 -38.58 7.24 15.93
CA GLN A 276 -39.28 6.32 16.82
C GLN A 276 -38.34 5.21 17.32
N LYS A 277 -38.47 4.88 18.60
CA LYS A 277 -37.71 3.79 19.24
C LYS A 277 -38.66 2.63 19.54
N PHE A 278 -38.33 1.48 18.98
CA PHE A 278 -39.13 0.26 19.14
C PHE A 278 -38.64 -0.52 20.36
N VAL A 279 -39.54 -0.82 21.29
CA VAL A 279 -39.24 -1.51 22.54
C VAL A 279 -40.12 -2.74 22.64
N MET A 280 -39.53 -3.88 22.98
CA MET A 280 -40.26 -5.14 23.16
C MET A 280 -40.66 -5.32 24.62
N LYS A 281 -41.97 -5.30 24.89
CA LYS A 281 -42.53 -5.52 26.23
C LYS A 281 -43.57 -6.65 26.21
N PRO A 282 -43.76 -7.37 27.33
CA PRO A 282 -44.66 -8.53 27.39
C PRO A 282 -46.12 -8.19 27.11
N GLY A 283 -46.60 -7.03 27.57
CA GLY A 283 -47.99 -6.59 27.45
C GLY A 283 -48.39 -5.94 26.11
N LEU A 284 -47.51 -5.93 25.11
CA LEU A 284 -47.81 -5.36 23.79
C LEU A 284 -48.79 -6.22 23.01
N SER A 285 -49.61 -5.58 22.17
CA SER A 285 -50.46 -6.28 21.20
C SER A 285 -49.62 -7.05 20.18
N ASN A 286 -50.21 -8.08 19.57
CA ASN A 286 -49.53 -8.85 18.52
C ASN A 286 -49.10 -7.98 17.34
N PHE A 287 -49.85 -6.92 17.04
CA PHE A 287 -49.52 -5.97 15.99
C PHE A 287 -48.27 -5.16 16.33
N GLU A 288 -48.22 -4.58 17.54
CA GLU A 288 -47.04 -3.82 18.01
C GLU A 288 -45.80 -4.71 18.10
N LYS A 289 -45.93 -5.93 18.61
CA LYS A 289 -44.83 -6.92 18.63
C LYS A 289 -44.29 -7.20 17.23
N GLN A 290 -45.18 -7.30 16.23
CA GLN A 290 -44.76 -7.51 14.85
C GLN A 290 -44.01 -6.30 14.28
N ASP A 291 -44.44 -5.08 14.59
CA ASP A 291 -43.76 -3.87 14.11
C ASP A 291 -42.38 -3.66 14.75
N VAL A 292 -42.22 -4.03 16.02
CA VAL A 292 -40.91 -4.09 16.69
C VAL A 292 -39.98 -5.09 16.00
N ILE A 293 -40.47 -6.28 15.64
CA ILE A 293 -39.68 -7.30 14.93
C ILE A 293 -39.29 -6.81 13.52
N LYS A 294 -40.22 -6.19 12.78
CA LYS A 294 -39.91 -5.57 11.49
C LYS A 294 -38.84 -4.48 11.63
N ALA A 295 -38.89 -3.66 12.67
CA ALA A 295 -37.85 -2.67 12.95
C ALA A 295 -36.48 -3.34 13.18
N ALA A 296 -36.43 -4.45 13.92
CA ALA A 296 -35.20 -5.21 14.12
C ALA A 296 -34.62 -5.77 12.81
N TYR A 297 -35.44 -6.32 11.92
CA TYR A 297 -34.98 -6.75 10.60
C TYR A 297 -34.43 -5.59 9.76
N ARG A 298 -35.11 -4.43 9.76
CA ARG A 298 -34.67 -3.24 9.03
C ARG A 298 -33.35 -2.69 9.56
N GLN A 299 -33.13 -2.74 10.87
CA GLN A 299 -31.87 -2.35 11.47
C GLN A 299 -30.73 -3.32 11.11
N VAL A 300 -30.92 -4.63 11.30
CA VAL A 300 -29.86 -5.64 11.16
C VAL A 300 -29.54 -5.97 9.69
N PHE A 301 -30.56 -6.00 8.82
CA PHE A 301 -30.41 -6.33 7.39
C PHE A 301 -30.47 -5.12 6.46
N GLU A 302 -30.55 -3.91 7.03
CA GLU A 302 -30.75 -2.63 6.34
C GLU A 302 -32.09 -2.47 5.60
N ARG A 303 -32.92 -3.53 5.58
CA ARG A 303 -34.21 -3.59 4.86
C ARG A 303 -35.09 -4.70 5.42
N ASP A 304 -36.39 -4.62 5.13
CA ASP A 304 -37.33 -5.70 5.42
C ASP A 304 -37.17 -6.86 4.41
N ILE A 305 -36.44 -7.90 4.83
CA ILE A 305 -36.20 -9.10 4.01
C ILE A 305 -37.40 -10.04 3.92
N PHE A 306 -38.34 -9.96 4.88
CA PHE A 306 -39.53 -10.78 4.87
C PHE A 306 -40.50 -10.28 3.81
N ARG A 307 -40.77 -8.97 3.78
CA ARG A 307 -41.65 -8.38 2.76
C ARG A 307 -41.13 -8.55 1.33
N ALA A 308 -39.81 -8.46 1.15
CA ALA A 308 -39.20 -8.51 -0.19
C ALA A 308 -38.97 -9.93 -0.72
N TYR A 309 -38.59 -10.88 0.14
CA TYR A 309 -38.12 -12.21 -0.27
C TYR A 309 -38.78 -13.36 0.50
N SER A 310 -39.74 -13.08 1.37
CA SER A 310 -40.39 -14.06 2.25
C SER A 310 -39.39 -14.80 3.15
N LEU A 311 -38.28 -14.15 3.51
CA LEU A 311 -37.25 -14.71 4.39
C LEU A 311 -37.49 -14.26 5.83
N ASN A 312 -37.57 -15.21 6.76
CA ASN A 312 -37.62 -14.95 8.19
C ASN A 312 -36.99 -16.09 9.01
N ILE A 313 -36.83 -15.86 10.31
CA ILE A 313 -36.38 -16.88 11.26
C ILE A 313 -37.50 -17.11 12.29
N SER A 314 -38.51 -17.89 11.86
CA SER A 314 -39.78 -18.08 12.58
C SER A 314 -39.60 -18.44 14.07
N TYR A 315 -38.71 -19.37 14.40
CA TYR A 315 -38.53 -19.80 15.80
C TYR A 315 -38.02 -18.66 16.70
N LEU A 316 -37.15 -17.77 16.20
CA LEU A 316 -36.66 -16.62 16.97
C LEU A 316 -37.76 -15.59 17.18
N GLU A 317 -38.62 -15.38 16.17
CA GLU A 317 -39.76 -14.48 16.28
C GLU A 317 -40.76 -14.94 17.35
N SER A 318 -41.05 -16.25 17.39
CA SER A 318 -41.92 -16.81 18.42
C SER A 318 -41.32 -16.64 19.81
N GLN A 319 -40.03 -16.94 19.98
CA GLN A 319 -39.33 -16.80 21.26
C GLN A 319 -39.35 -15.34 21.77
N VAL A 320 -39.10 -14.37 20.89
CA VAL A 320 -39.11 -12.95 21.30
C VAL A 320 -40.53 -12.44 21.54
N LYS A 321 -41.54 -12.89 20.77
CA LYS A 321 -42.97 -12.57 21.00
C LYS A 321 -43.48 -13.05 22.35
N ASN A 322 -43.06 -14.26 22.73
CA ASN A 322 -43.36 -14.88 24.00
C ASN A 322 -42.51 -14.34 25.17
N CYS A 323 -41.54 -13.46 24.89
CA CYS A 323 -40.59 -12.95 25.87
C CYS A 323 -39.73 -14.04 26.52
N GLU A 324 -39.50 -15.16 25.83
CA GLU A 324 -38.54 -16.21 26.24
C GLU A 324 -37.09 -15.73 26.07
N ILE A 325 -36.86 -14.86 25.09
CA ILE A 325 -35.59 -14.17 24.87
C ILE A 325 -35.81 -12.66 24.83
N SER A 326 -34.83 -11.90 25.29
CA SER A 326 -34.83 -10.45 25.21
C SER A 326 -34.57 -9.95 23.78
N MET A 327 -34.83 -8.66 23.53
CA MET A 327 -34.54 -8.06 22.23
C MET A 327 -33.03 -8.07 21.94
N LYS A 328 -32.19 -7.86 22.96
CA LYS A 328 -30.73 -8.02 22.87
C LYS A 328 -30.34 -9.41 22.36
N GLU A 329 -30.92 -10.47 22.92
CA GLU A 329 -30.62 -11.84 22.50
C GLU A 329 -31.19 -12.17 21.12
N PHE A 330 -32.36 -11.64 20.78
CA PHE A 330 -32.90 -11.72 19.43
C PHE A 330 -31.94 -11.12 18.39
N ILE A 331 -31.42 -9.90 18.63
CA ILE A 331 -30.44 -9.23 17.76
C ILE A 331 -29.14 -10.04 17.66
N ARG A 332 -28.64 -10.58 18.79
CA ARG A 332 -27.44 -11.45 18.81
C ARG A 332 -27.63 -12.66 17.89
N ARG A 333 -28.76 -13.36 18.01
CA ARG A 333 -29.05 -14.55 17.19
C ARG A 333 -29.31 -14.23 15.73
N LEU A 334 -29.93 -13.08 15.42
CA LEU A 334 -30.04 -12.58 14.05
C LEU A 334 -28.65 -12.34 13.44
N GLY A 335 -27.73 -11.70 14.17
CA GLY A 335 -26.37 -11.44 13.72
C GLY A 335 -25.52 -12.70 13.49
N LYS A 336 -25.79 -13.77 14.24
CA LYS A 336 -25.15 -15.08 14.07
C LYS A 336 -25.81 -15.98 13.02
N SER A 337 -26.95 -15.55 12.47
CA SER A 337 -27.71 -16.37 11.53
C SER A 337 -26.95 -16.60 10.21
N PRO A 338 -27.21 -17.74 9.53
CA PRO A 338 -26.68 -17.96 8.17
C PRO A 338 -27.11 -16.88 7.18
N LEU A 339 -28.29 -16.29 7.38
CA LEU A 339 -28.80 -15.19 6.56
C LEU A 339 -27.92 -13.95 6.66
N TYR A 340 -27.54 -13.54 7.89
CA TYR A 340 -26.66 -12.40 8.09
C TYR A 340 -25.27 -12.65 7.53
N ARG A 341 -24.71 -13.84 7.79
CA ARG A 341 -23.41 -14.26 7.26
C ARG A 341 -23.35 -14.17 5.74
N LYS A 342 -24.34 -14.71 5.03
CA LYS A 342 -24.39 -14.70 3.56
C LYS A 342 -24.44 -13.28 3.01
N GLN A 343 -25.17 -12.37 3.67
CA GLN A 343 -25.35 -11.01 3.17
C GLN A 343 -24.21 -10.06 3.53
N PHE A 344 -23.68 -10.12 4.76
CA PHE A 344 -22.78 -9.10 5.29
C PHE A 344 -21.39 -9.61 5.73
N TYR A 345 -21.11 -10.91 5.60
CA TYR A 345 -19.82 -11.49 5.92
C TYR A 345 -19.08 -12.02 4.67
N GLU A 346 -19.68 -12.97 3.95
CA GLU A 346 -19.00 -13.73 2.88
C GLU A 346 -18.59 -12.87 1.67
N GLY A 347 -19.36 -11.82 1.36
CA GLY A 347 -19.08 -10.91 0.26
C GLY A 347 -18.16 -9.73 0.60
N PHE A 348 -17.48 -9.76 1.74
CA PHE A 348 -16.71 -8.65 2.29
C PHE A 348 -15.39 -9.08 2.93
N VAL A 349 -14.42 -8.16 2.97
CA VAL A 349 -13.18 -8.34 3.75
C VAL A 349 -13.47 -8.11 5.24
N ASN A 350 -12.73 -8.78 6.13
CA ASN A 350 -12.92 -8.66 7.59
C ASN A 350 -12.95 -7.20 8.08
N SER A 351 -12.10 -6.33 7.52
CA SER A 351 -12.10 -4.89 7.85
C SER A 351 -13.44 -4.22 7.54
N ARG A 352 -14.08 -4.58 6.43
CA ARG A 352 -15.39 -4.03 6.03
C ARG A 352 -16.53 -4.66 6.84
N VAL A 353 -16.41 -5.93 7.21
CA VAL A 353 -17.35 -6.61 8.11
C VAL A 353 -17.46 -5.87 9.45
N VAL A 354 -16.32 -5.47 10.05
CA VAL A 354 -16.32 -4.72 11.31
C VAL A 354 -17.09 -3.39 11.18
N GLU A 355 -16.90 -2.65 10.09
CA GLU A 355 -17.59 -1.38 9.85
C GLU A 355 -19.11 -1.56 9.69
N LEU A 356 -19.55 -2.58 8.95
CA LEU A 356 -20.97 -2.89 8.79
C LEU A 356 -21.59 -3.42 10.08
N ALA A 357 -20.87 -4.23 10.85
CA ALA A 357 -21.34 -4.69 12.15
C ALA A 357 -21.54 -3.52 13.13
N ALA A 358 -20.64 -2.53 13.15
CA ALA A 358 -20.83 -1.32 13.97
C ALA A 358 -22.10 -0.55 13.58
N ARG A 359 -22.42 -0.47 12.28
CA ARG A 359 -23.69 0.10 11.79
C ARG A 359 -24.90 -0.69 12.33
N HIS A 360 -24.88 -2.01 12.22
CA HIS A 360 -26.05 -2.86 12.52
C HIS A 360 -26.30 -3.00 14.03
N PHE A 361 -25.27 -3.27 14.81
CA PHE A 361 -25.41 -3.59 16.24
C PHE A 361 -25.26 -2.38 17.15
N LEU A 362 -24.43 -1.40 16.77
CA LEU A 362 -24.20 -0.19 17.57
C LEU A 362 -24.90 1.04 16.98
N GLY A 363 -25.38 1.00 15.74
CA GLY A 363 -26.06 2.14 15.13
C GLY A 363 -25.15 3.33 14.84
N ARG A 364 -23.82 3.16 14.82
CA ARG A 364 -22.85 4.23 14.52
C ARG A 364 -21.62 3.74 13.74
N GLY A 365 -20.84 4.69 13.24
CA GLY A 365 -19.51 4.41 12.71
C GLY A 365 -18.47 4.15 13.80
N LEU A 366 -17.33 3.57 13.42
CA LEU A 366 -16.19 3.45 14.33
C LEU A 366 -15.64 4.82 14.66
N SER A 367 -15.18 4.99 15.90
CA SER A 367 -14.67 6.26 16.41
C SER A 367 -13.16 6.38 16.19
N SER A 368 -12.38 5.39 16.66
CA SER A 368 -10.91 5.45 16.71
C SER A 368 -10.24 4.27 16.00
N PRO A 369 -8.95 4.39 15.63
CA PRO A 369 -8.20 3.25 15.09
C PRO A 369 -8.02 2.13 16.12
N GLN A 370 -7.91 2.45 17.41
CA GLN A 370 -7.81 1.46 18.49
C GLN A 370 -9.08 0.62 18.61
N GLU A 371 -10.25 1.25 18.49
CA GLU A 371 -11.54 0.56 18.46
C GLU A 371 -11.61 -0.39 17.25
N PHE A 372 -11.16 0.06 16.07
CA PHE A 372 -11.08 -0.81 14.90
C PHE A 372 -10.17 -2.03 15.16
N SER A 373 -8.95 -1.82 15.65
CA SER A 373 -8.00 -2.90 15.94
C SER A 373 -8.57 -3.92 16.93
N LYS A 374 -9.22 -3.46 18.01
CA LYS A 374 -9.87 -4.34 19.00
C LYS A 374 -10.89 -5.28 18.35
N TYR A 375 -11.82 -4.75 17.56
CA TYR A 375 -12.84 -5.58 16.91
C TYR A 375 -12.29 -6.41 15.75
N PHE A 376 -11.28 -5.90 15.04
CA PHE A 376 -10.62 -6.63 13.96
C PHE A 376 -9.87 -7.87 14.47
N ASP A 377 -9.20 -7.76 15.63
CA ASP A 377 -8.52 -8.89 16.28
C ASP A 377 -9.52 -9.98 16.70
N ILE A 378 -10.68 -9.57 17.22
CA ILE A 378 -11.77 -10.49 17.62
C ILE A 378 -12.33 -11.23 16.42
N VAL A 379 -12.62 -10.55 15.31
CA VAL A 379 -13.09 -11.19 14.06
C VAL A 379 -12.05 -12.16 13.53
N THR A 380 -10.79 -11.77 13.54
CA THR A 380 -9.71 -12.57 12.96
C THR A 380 -9.49 -13.87 13.72
N LYS A 381 -9.66 -13.85 15.06
CA LYS A 381 -9.49 -15.05 15.92
C LYS A 381 -10.77 -15.89 16.03
N GLY A 382 -11.92 -15.25 16.22
CA GLY A 382 -13.19 -15.90 16.58
C GLY A 382 -14.29 -15.84 15.51
N GLY A 383 -14.01 -15.24 14.35
CA GLY A 383 -14.97 -15.10 13.25
C GLY A 383 -16.15 -14.18 13.56
N LEU A 384 -17.22 -14.34 12.78
CA LEU A 384 -18.43 -13.52 12.89
C LEU A 384 -19.11 -13.62 14.26
N SER A 385 -19.24 -14.83 14.81
CA SER A 385 -19.98 -15.04 16.07
C SER A 385 -19.35 -14.28 17.23
N ALA A 386 -18.02 -14.34 17.35
CA ALA A 386 -17.29 -13.62 18.39
C ALA A 386 -17.39 -12.10 18.25
N LEU A 387 -17.43 -11.58 17.02
CA LEU A 387 -17.63 -10.15 16.77
C LEU A 387 -19.01 -9.68 17.25
N VAL A 388 -20.06 -10.42 16.89
CA VAL A 388 -21.43 -10.09 17.28
C VAL A 388 -21.55 -10.09 18.80
N ASP A 389 -21.00 -11.11 19.46
CA ASP A 389 -20.96 -11.16 20.93
C ASP A 389 -20.23 -9.96 21.51
N ALA A 390 -19.03 -9.63 21.03
CA ALA A 390 -18.26 -8.52 21.56
C ALA A 390 -18.94 -7.14 21.38
N MET A 391 -19.74 -6.95 20.33
CA MET A 391 -20.49 -5.71 20.13
C MET A 391 -21.76 -5.66 21.00
N VAL A 392 -22.52 -6.74 21.06
CA VAL A 392 -23.79 -6.80 21.80
C VAL A 392 -23.55 -6.86 23.32
N ASP A 393 -22.44 -7.45 23.78
CA ASP A 393 -22.05 -7.49 25.19
C ASP A 393 -21.26 -6.25 25.65
N SER A 394 -21.07 -5.27 24.77
CA SER A 394 -20.41 -4.02 25.16
C SER A 394 -21.28 -3.22 26.15
N GLN A 395 -20.63 -2.51 27.08
CA GLN A 395 -21.32 -1.57 27.98
C GLN A 395 -22.11 -0.52 27.18
N GLU A 396 -21.55 -0.06 26.07
CA GLU A 396 -22.19 0.90 25.19
C GLU A 396 -23.53 0.40 24.63
N TYR A 397 -23.61 -0.87 24.24
CA TYR A 397 -24.87 -1.45 23.77
C TYR A 397 -25.94 -1.40 24.88
N SER A 398 -25.57 -1.81 26.09
CA SER A 398 -26.45 -1.80 27.25
C SER A 398 -26.92 -0.39 27.63
N ASP A 399 -26.03 0.62 27.56
CA ASP A 399 -26.38 2.00 27.91
C ASP A 399 -27.37 2.65 26.93
N TYR A 400 -27.26 2.34 25.63
CA TYR A 400 -28.09 2.95 24.59
C TYR A 400 -29.39 2.20 24.28
N PHE A 401 -29.35 0.87 24.37
CA PHE A 401 -30.45 0.00 23.94
C PHE A 401 -31.01 -0.86 25.08
N GLY A 402 -30.19 -1.17 26.08
CA GLY A 402 -30.54 -2.13 27.13
C GLY A 402 -30.87 -3.51 26.55
N GLU A 403 -31.86 -4.17 27.13
CA GLU A 403 -32.29 -5.51 26.69
C GLU A 403 -33.58 -5.52 25.88
N GLU A 404 -34.36 -4.44 25.92
CA GLU A 404 -35.71 -4.36 25.33
C GLU A 404 -35.77 -3.53 24.05
N THR A 405 -34.85 -2.58 23.85
CA THR A 405 -34.91 -1.63 22.73
C THR A 405 -34.21 -2.21 21.50
N VAL A 406 -34.85 -2.09 20.34
CA VAL A 406 -34.22 -2.39 19.06
C VAL A 406 -33.12 -1.36 18.78
N PRO A 407 -31.91 -1.76 18.34
CA PRO A 407 -30.88 -0.80 17.96
C PRO A 407 -31.37 0.16 16.88
N TYR A 408 -30.90 1.40 16.92
CA TYR A 408 -31.29 2.45 15.99
C TYR A 408 -30.08 3.27 15.54
N LEU A 409 -30.17 3.84 14.35
CA LEU A 409 -29.10 4.68 13.79
C LEU A 409 -28.96 5.99 14.57
N ARG A 410 -27.77 6.21 15.13
CA ARG A 410 -27.37 7.38 15.92
C ARG A 410 -26.80 8.46 14.99
N GLY A 411 -27.70 9.06 14.22
CA GLY A 411 -27.40 10.11 13.24
C GLY A 411 -27.38 11.53 13.80
N LEU A 412 -27.25 12.50 12.89
CA LEU A 412 -27.30 13.92 13.21
C LEU A 412 -28.58 14.28 13.98
N GLY A 413 -28.43 15.06 15.05
CA GLY A 413 -29.54 15.52 15.89
C GLY A 413 -29.96 14.55 16.99
N GLN A 414 -29.71 13.24 16.87
CA GLN A 414 -30.03 12.26 17.92
C GLN A 414 -29.00 12.29 19.07
N GLU A 415 -27.73 12.46 18.72
CA GLU A 415 -26.62 12.61 19.65
C GLU A 415 -25.55 13.55 19.10
N ALA A 416 -24.60 13.94 19.96
CA ALA A 416 -23.44 14.70 19.57
C ALA A 416 -22.53 13.87 18.65
N GLN A 417 -22.21 14.41 17.47
CA GLN A 417 -21.41 13.75 16.43
C GLN A 417 -19.94 14.19 16.51
N GLU A 418 -19.02 13.25 16.36
CA GLU A 418 -17.59 13.57 16.28
C GLU A 418 -17.22 14.02 14.86
N CYS A 419 -16.37 15.04 14.74
CA CYS A 419 -15.93 15.52 13.43
C CYS A 419 -14.91 14.56 12.76
N ARG A 420 -14.29 13.67 13.53
CA ARG A 420 -13.24 12.74 13.07
C ARG A 420 -13.74 11.74 12.02
N ASN A 421 -14.96 11.23 12.16
CA ASN A 421 -15.58 10.25 11.27
C ASN A 421 -16.83 10.78 10.56
N TRP A 422 -17.02 12.10 10.51
CA TRP A 422 -18.21 12.77 9.98
C TRP A 422 -18.68 12.24 8.62
N GLY A 423 -17.83 12.31 7.60
CA GLY A 423 -18.15 11.85 6.24
C GLY A 423 -18.48 10.35 6.17
N PRO A 424 -17.57 9.45 6.63
CA PRO A 424 -17.79 8.01 6.59
C PRO A 424 -19.02 7.56 7.36
N GLN A 425 -19.36 8.20 8.47
CA GLN A 425 -20.55 7.86 9.24
C GLN A 425 -21.84 8.21 8.50
N ILE A 426 -21.91 9.38 7.87
CA ILE A 426 -23.07 9.75 7.04
C ILE A 426 -23.21 8.78 5.86
N ASP A 427 -22.10 8.46 5.20
CA ASP A 427 -22.09 7.52 4.07
C ASP A 427 -22.46 6.09 4.48
N LEU A 428 -22.11 5.68 5.72
CA LEU A 428 -22.43 4.37 6.28
C LEU A 428 -23.93 4.19 6.53
N PHE A 429 -24.66 5.26 6.81
CA PHE A 429 -26.10 5.19 7.07
C PHE A 429 -26.96 5.11 5.81
N ASN A 430 -26.37 5.20 4.62
CA ASN A 430 -27.07 5.05 3.36
C ASN A 430 -27.23 3.58 2.95
N TYR A 431 -28.32 3.27 2.22
CA TYR A 431 -28.54 1.96 1.59
C TYR A 431 -27.41 1.56 0.61
N SER A 432 -26.61 2.53 0.17
CA SER A 432 -25.48 2.29 -0.72
C SER A 432 -24.24 1.73 0.01
N ALA A 433 -24.23 1.73 1.34
CA ALA A 433 -23.07 1.33 2.14
C ALA A 433 -22.59 -0.11 1.84
N PRO A 434 -23.46 -1.14 1.71
CA PRO A 434 -23.02 -2.50 1.39
C PRO A 434 -22.38 -2.66 0.01
N PHE A 435 -22.62 -1.74 -0.94
CA PHE A 435 -21.98 -1.81 -2.26
C PHE A 435 -20.52 -1.35 -2.21
N ARG A 436 -20.11 -0.65 -1.16
CA ARG A 436 -18.70 -0.30 -0.95
C ARG A 436 -17.95 -1.47 -0.34
N LYS A 437 -17.02 -2.02 -1.13
CA LYS A 437 -16.20 -3.18 -0.75
C LYS A 437 -14.89 -2.81 -0.05
N VAL A 438 -14.40 -1.59 -0.25
CA VAL A 438 -13.18 -1.07 0.39
C VAL A 438 -13.54 -0.48 1.76
N PRO A 439 -12.80 -0.81 2.83
CA PRO A 439 -13.06 -0.26 4.16
C PRO A 439 -12.77 1.24 4.21
N GLN A 440 -13.63 1.99 4.90
CA GLN A 440 -13.61 3.46 4.96
C GLN A 440 -12.89 3.99 6.20
N PHE A 441 -13.13 3.39 7.35
CA PHE A 441 -12.69 3.94 8.64
C PHE A 441 -11.22 3.66 8.86
N VAL A 442 -10.77 2.40 8.66
CA VAL A 442 -9.36 2.05 8.84
C VAL A 442 -8.43 2.82 7.90
N THR A 443 -8.86 3.01 6.65
CA THR A 443 -8.08 3.75 5.65
C THR A 443 -8.01 5.23 6.00
N LEU A 444 -9.14 5.84 6.39
CA LEU A 444 -9.17 7.23 6.83
C LEU A 444 -8.35 7.48 8.11
N PHE A 445 -8.48 6.62 9.12
CA PHE A 445 -7.74 6.77 10.37
C PHE A 445 -6.24 6.59 10.19
N ALA A 446 -5.82 5.66 9.32
CA ALA A 446 -4.42 5.55 8.94
C ALA A 446 -3.94 6.81 8.20
N ASP A 447 -4.73 7.32 7.24
CA ASP A 447 -4.39 8.49 6.44
C ASP A 447 -4.27 9.79 7.25
N TYR A 448 -4.98 9.92 8.38
CA TYR A 448 -4.80 11.06 9.28
C TYR A 448 -3.36 11.15 9.84
N ASN A 449 -2.69 10.01 10.02
CA ASN A 449 -1.34 9.94 10.56
C ASN A 449 -0.26 9.90 9.47
N GLN A 450 -0.60 9.46 8.25
CA GLN A 450 0.32 9.34 7.11
C GLN A 450 0.49 10.68 6.36
N PRO A 451 1.57 10.87 5.57
CA PRO A 451 1.70 12.01 4.66
C PRO A 451 0.62 12.00 3.56
N LEU A 452 0.57 13.08 2.76
CA LEU A 452 -0.35 13.13 1.61
C LEU A 452 -0.13 11.91 0.70
N PRO A 453 -1.22 11.26 0.24
CA PRO A 453 -1.13 10.07 -0.59
C PRO A 453 -0.60 10.39 -1.99
N ASP A 454 0.05 9.43 -2.63
CA ASP A 454 0.35 9.50 -4.06
C ASP A 454 -0.93 9.23 -4.89
N GLN A 455 -1.58 10.31 -5.30
CA GLN A 455 -2.73 10.29 -6.21
C GLN A 455 -2.85 11.64 -6.92
N HIS A 456 -3.71 11.71 -7.94
CA HIS A 456 -4.08 12.97 -8.56
C HIS A 456 -4.64 13.98 -7.53
N VAL A 457 -4.37 15.27 -7.77
CA VAL A 457 -4.79 16.40 -6.90
C VAL A 457 -6.30 16.46 -6.68
N TYR A 458 -7.08 16.06 -7.68
CA TYR A 458 -8.55 16.01 -7.64
C TYR A 458 -9.13 14.66 -7.19
N GLY A 459 -8.29 13.76 -6.67
CA GLY A 459 -8.69 12.44 -6.17
C GLY A 459 -8.34 11.29 -7.10
N MET A 460 -8.30 10.08 -6.53
CA MET A 460 -7.82 8.84 -7.18
C MET A 460 -8.47 8.53 -8.54
N GLY A 461 -9.75 8.90 -8.75
CA GLY A 461 -10.48 8.61 -9.97
C GLY A 461 -10.07 9.43 -11.20
N ASN A 462 -9.14 10.39 -11.05
CA ASN A 462 -8.67 11.27 -12.12
C ASN A 462 -7.36 10.84 -12.77
N ASP A 463 -6.65 9.86 -12.20
CA ASP A 463 -5.52 9.22 -12.88
C ASP A 463 -6.02 8.09 -13.81
N SER A 464 -5.55 8.06 -15.06
CA SER A 464 -5.79 6.94 -15.97
C SER A 464 -4.90 5.76 -15.63
N LEU A 465 -5.35 4.53 -15.95
CA LEU A 465 -4.47 3.37 -15.88
C LEU A 465 -3.29 3.49 -16.86
N GLU A 466 -2.09 3.14 -16.40
CA GLU A 466 -0.82 3.33 -17.13
C GLU A 466 -0.55 2.23 -18.16
N ILE A 467 -1.45 2.08 -19.12
CA ILE A 467 -1.45 1.03 -20.16
C ILE A 467 -1.13 1.58 -21.56
N GLN A 468 -0.87 0.69 -22.52
CA GLN A 468 -0.49 1.08 -23.89
C GLN A 468 -1.56 1.89 -24.61
N PHE A 469 -2.83 1.46 -24.58
CA PHE A 469 -3.95 2.12 -25.24
C PHE A 469 -5.17 2.28 -24.33
N GLY A 470 -6.02 3.23 -24.69
CA GLY A 470 -7.28 3.50 -23.99
C GLY A 470 -7.14 4.51 -22.86
N ALA A 471 -8.13 5.39 -22.73
CA ALA A 471 -8.26 6.34 -21.64
C ALA A 471 -9.16 5.74 -20.56
N ILE A 472 -8.65 4.70 -19.89
CA ILE A 472 -9.44 3.95 -18.91
C ILE A 472 -9.24 4.56 -17.52
N PHE A 473 -10.32 5.12 -16.99
CA PHE A 473 -10.42 5.60 -15.62
C PHE A 473 -11.31 4.66 -14.81
N PRO A 474 -10.91 4.28 -13.58
CA PRO A 474 -11.77 3.51 -12.69
C PRO A 474 -13.13 4.21 -12.49
N LYS A 475 -14.24 3.50 -12.76
CA LYS A 475 -15.60 4.05 -12.60
C LYS A 475 -16.01 4.05 -11.14
N GLU A 476 -16.25 5.24 -10.58
CA GLU A 476 -16.66 5.42 -9.18
C GLU A 476 -18.08 4.90 -8.90
N THR A 477 -18.97 4.89 -9.90
CA THR A 477 -20.37 4.46 -9.73
C THR A 477 -20.55 2.96 -9.58
N ARG A 478 -19.64 2.13 -10.11
CA ARG A 478 -19.71 0.67 -10.04
C ARG A 478 -18.97 0.10 -8.83
N SER A 479 -17.84 0.72 -8.46
CA SER A 479 -17.04 0.32 -7.29
C SER A 479 -16.50 1.58 -6.63
N PRO A 480 -17.22 2.15 -5.66
CA PRO A 480 -16.81 3.40 -5.02
C PRO A 480 -15.52 3.17 -4.24
N LYS A 481 -14.43 3.78 -4.73
CA LYS A 481 -13.10 3.78 -4.09
C LYS A 481 -12.60 5.21 -3.85
N ASN A 482 -13.51 6.16 -3.72
CA ASN A 482 -13.13 7.56 -3.55
C ASN A 482 -12.39 7.74 -2.22
N ARG A 483 -11.29 8.50 -2.28
CA ARG A 483 -10.35 8.78 -1.19
C ARG A 483 -9.90 10.24 -1.33
N PRO A 484 -10.75 11.21 -0.95
CA PRO A 484 -10.42 12.61 -1.12
C PRO A 484 -9.27 13.01 -0.18
N ALA A 485 -8.31 13.77 -0.72
CA ALA A 485 -7.20 14.32 0.05
C ALA A 485 -7.07 15.83 -0.23
N PRO A 486 -6.82 16.66 0.81
CA PRO A 486 -6.73 18.10 0.67
C PRO A 486 -5.38 18.54 0.09
N PHE A 487 -5.23 18.48 -1.24
CA PHE A 487 -4.04 19.02 -1.91
C PHE A 487 -4.10 20.55 -2.01
N GLY A 488 -3.05 21.21 -1.52
CA GLY A 488 -2.84 22.64 -1.70
C GLY A 488 -2.59 23.04 -3.16
N LYS A 489 -2.60 24.35 -3.43
CA LYS A 489 -2.28 24.91 -4.76
C LYS A 489 -0.83 24.59 -5.16
N ASP A 490 0.07 24.64 -4.20
CA ASP A 490 1.52 24.55 -4.39
C ASP A 490 1.99 23.15 -4.00
N THR A 491 1.56 22.16 -4.77
CA THR A 491 1.92 20.74 -4.57
C THR A 491 2.59 20.19 -5.82
N ARG A 492 3.54 19.27 -5.61
CA ARG A 492 4.22 18.55 -6.70
C ARG A 492 4.23 17.05 -6.39
N ARG A 493 3.69 16.26 -7.31
CA ARG A 493 3.70 14.82 -7.30
C ARG A 493 5.10 14.30 -7.61
N ILE A 494 5.49 13.23 -6.92
CA ILE A 494 6.75 12.54 -7.18
C ILE A 494 6.53 11.64 -8.39
N LEU A 495 7.17 11.97 -9.50
CA LEU A 495 7.13 11.18 -10.73
C LEU A 495 8.42 10.37 -10.87
N ILE A 496 8.27 9.10 -11.24
CA ILE A 496 9.39 8.18 -11.43
C ILE A 496 9.80 8.20 -12.90
N ARG A 497 11.07 8.48 -13.19
CA ARG A 497 11.62 8.48 -14.55
C ARG A 497 11.52 7.06 -15.15
N ARG A 498 11.01 6.95 -16.39
CA ARG A 498 11.05 5.71 -17.16
C ARG A 498 12.40 5.58 -17.86
N GLY A 499 13.42 5.15 -17.11
CA GLY A 499 14.81 5.06 -17.53
C GLY A 499 15.73 5.10 -16.31
N ALA A 500 16.96 5.59 -16.45
CA ALA A 500 17.84 5.80 -15.31
C ALA A 500 17.28 6.87 -14.36
N GLY A 501 17.19 6.55 -13.06
CA GLY A 501 16.61 7.45 -12.05
C GLY A 501 17.37 8.76 -11.86
N ILE A 502 18.67 8.77 -12.16
CA ILE A 502 19.55 9.95 -12.11
C ILE A 502 19.18 11.01 -13.15
N ASP A 503 18.54 10.61 -14.24
CA ASP A 503 18.11 11.50 -15.33
C ASP A 503 16.69 12.08 -15.05
N ASN A 504 16.31 12.19 -13.78
CA ASN A 504 15.05 12.83 -13.39
C ASN A 504 15.16 14.35 -13.57
N GLN A 505 14.26 14.94 -14.35
CA GLN A 505 14.29 16.35 -14.76
C GLN A 505 14.11 17.35 -13.61
N ILE A 506 13.70 16.88 -12.43
CA ILE A 506 13.60 17.72 -11.23
C ILE A 506 14.99 18.01 -10.67
N SER A 507 15.85 17.00 -10.59
CA SER A 507 17.22 17.15 -10.09
C SER A 507 18.23 17.48 -11.19
N ASN A 508 17.99 17.00 -12.41
CA ASN A 508 18.84 17.24 -13.57
C ASN A 508 18.01 17.73 -14.79
N PRO A 509 17.65 19.02 -14.85
CA PRO A 509 16.88 19.57 -15.96
C PRO A 509 17.58 19.46 -17.32
N ALA A 510 18.92 19.46 -17.36
CA ALA A 510 19.70 19.33 -18.57
C ALA A 510 19.58 17.94 -19.23
N ALA A 511 19.10 16.93 -18.50
CA ALA A 511 18.87 15.58 -19.04
C ALA A 511 17.55 15.43 -19.83
N ARG A 512 16.76 16.50 -20.03
CA ARG A 512 15.51 16.47 -20.82
C ARG A 512 15.67 15.91 -22.24
N PRO A 513 16.64 16.35 -23.07
CA PRO A 513 16.86 15.82 -24.42
C PRO A 513 17.59 14.46 -24.43
N LYS A 514 18.08 13.98 -23.29
CA LYS A 514 18.88 12.75 -23.21
C LYS A 514 17.99 11.52 -23.40
N ASP A 515 18.38 10.68 -24.36
CA ASP A 515 17.69 9.43 -24.64
C ASP A 515 17.78 8.46 -23.42
N PRO A 516 16.71 7.73 -23.08
CA PRO A 516 16.63 6.97 -21.83
C PRO A 516 17.40 5.63 -21.85
N GLY A 517 18.12 5.32 -22.93
CA GLY A 517 18.91 4.09 -23.08
C GLY A 517 18.08 2.81 -23.08
N SER A 518 18.71 1.68 -22.72
CA SER A 518 18.08 0.34 -22.69
C SER A 518 17.03 0.15 -21.59
N LEU A 519 17.06 0.97 -20.54
CA LEU A 519 16.11 0.93 -19.42
C LEU A 519 14.78 1.64 -19.74
N GLY A 520 14.77 2.48 -20.79
CA GLY A 520 13.62 3.29 -21.19
C GLY A 520 12.81 2.71 -22.35
N PRO A 521 11.78 3.45 -22.82
CA PRO A 521 11.15 3.14 -24.10
C PRO A 521 12.12 3.36 -25.26
N LYS A 522 11.86 2.64 -26.37
CA LYS A 522 12.51 2.93 -27.65
C LYS A 522 12.11 4.32 -28.15
N VAL A 523 13.11 5.12 -28.50
CA VAL A 523 12.93 6.45 -29.09
C VAL A 523 12.95 6.32 -30.61
N PHE A 524 12.04 7.01 -31.29
CA PHE A 524 11.97 7.10 -32.75
C PHE A 524 12.28 8.54 -33.17
N LYS A 525 13.29 8.71 -34.01
CA LYS A 525 13.71 9.99 -34.59
C LYS A 525 13.66 9.92 -36.11
N LEU A 526 13.28 11.01 -36.77
CA LEU A 526 13.33 11.15 -38.23
C LEU A 526 14.65 11.82 -38.61
N ASP A 527 15.69 11.01 -38.87
CA ASP A 527 17.01 11.50 -39.26
C ASP A 527 17.17 11.71 -40.78
N GLN A 528 16.19 11.30 -41.60
CA GLN A 528 16.30 11.29 -43.07
C GLN A 528 15.05 11.85 -43.73
N LEU A 529 15.16 13.06 -44.30
CA LEU A 529 14.19 13.61 -45.25
C LEU A 529 14.81 13.57 -46.65
N PRO A 530 14.12 13.03 -47.68
CA PRO A 530 14.60 13.05 -49.07
C PRO A 530 14.57 14.44 -49.74
N GLY A 531 14.24 15.50 -49.01
CA GLY A 531 14.42 16.90 -49.40
C GLY A 531 14.96 17.68 -48.21
N GLY A 532 16.14 18.27 -48.34
CA GLY A 532 16.81 18.95 -47.25
C GLY A 532 16.02 20.15 -46.74
N TYR A 533 15.58 20.08 -45.48
CA TYR A 533 15.30 21.28 -44.68
C TYR A 533 16.59 21.69 -43.97
N VAL A 534 17.22 22.75 -44.46
CA VAL A 534 18.33 23.43 -43.80
C VAL A 534 17.75 24.30 -42.69
N SER A 535 17.97 23.92 -41.44
CA SER A 535 17.83 24.82 -40.31
C SER A 535 18.98 24.61 -39.33
N SER A 536 19.59 25.74 -38.96
CA SER A 536 20.71 25.95 -38.02
C SER A 536 22.14 25.71 -38.55
N GLY A 537 22.88 26.82 -38.58
CA GLY A 537 24.26 26.90 -39.05
C GLY A 537 25.26 26.32 -38.06
N PHE A 538 25.48 25.01 -38.15
CA PHE A 538 26.75 24.39 -37.80
C PHE A 538 27.13 23.40 -38.89
N SER A 539 28.00 23.85 -39.80
CA SER A 539 28.64 22.99 -40.79
C SER A 539 29.59 22.03 -40.08
N ASN A 540 29.18 20.77 -39.92
CA ASN A 540 30.14 19.68 -39.78
C ASN A 540 30.18 18.89 -41.08
N SER A 541 31.31 19.01 -41.76
CA SER A 541 31.69 18.33 -42.98
C SER A 541 31.65 16.81 -42.77
N GLY A 542 30.61 16.17 -43.28
CA GLY A 542 30.51 14.72 -43.47
C GLY A 542 29.53 14.44 -44.61
N GLY A 543 30.06 14.10 -45.78
CA GLY A 543 29.29 13.97 -47.02
C GLY A 543 28.11 13.00 -46.91
N SER A 544 26.95 13.44 -47.37
CA SER A 544 25.78 12.60 -47.58
C SER A 544 26.02 11.68 -48.78
N ASN A 545 26.57 10.50 -48.54
CA ASN A 545 26.53 9.42 -49.54
C ASN A 545 25.06 9.05 -49.77
N GLY A 546 24.63 9.11 -51.04
CA GLY A 546 23.26 8.89 -51.47
C GLY A 546 22.64 7.63 -50.88
N ALA A 547 21.75 7.80 -49.91
CA ALA A 547 20.88 6.74 -49.43
C ALA A 547 19.74 6.57 -50.45
N SER A 548 19.50 5.34 -50.90
CA SER A 548 18.46 5.07 -51.90
C SER A 548 17.06 5.40 -51.36
N ILE A 549 16.25 6.07 -52.18
CA ILE A 549 14.85 6.50 -51.93
C ILE A 549 13.96 5.35 -51.41
N LYS A 550 14.26 4.09 -51.76
CA LYS A 550 13.50 2.90 -51.30
C LYS A 550 13.70 2.56 -49.81
N PHE A 551 14.88 2.83 -49.24
CA PHE A 551 15.12 2.56 -47.82
C PHE A 551 14.52 3.65 -46.93
N SER A 552 14.48 4.91 -47.39
CA SER A 552 13.87 6.03 -46.66
C SER A 552 12.36 5.85 -46.49
N GLU A 553 11.63 5.43 -47.53
CA GLU A 553 10.17 5.20 -47.50
C GLU A 553 9.77 4.13 -46.46
N SER A 554 10.54 3.04 -46.37
CA SER A 554 10.29 1.99 -45.37
C SER A 554 10.54 2.45 -43.92
N SER A 555 11.41 3.44 -43.74
CA SER A 555 11.77 4.00 -42.42
C SER A 555 10.78 5.08 -41.98
N THR A 556 10.32 5.94 -42.89
CA THR A 556 9.27 6.94 -42.64
C THR A 556 7.94 6.26 -42.32
N GLN A 557 7.59 5.18 -43.01
CA GLN A 557 6.36 4.42 -42.70
C GLN A 557 6.38 3.81 -41.29
N LYS A 558 7.54 3.37 -40.79
CA LYS A 558 7.70 2.91 -39.40
C LYS A 558 7.53 4.05 -38.40
N ILE A 559 8.02 5.25 -38.73
CA ILE A 559 7.84 6.47 -37.92
C ILE A 559 6.37 6.87 -37.89
N ILE A 560 5.67 6.89 -39.03
CA ILE A 560 4.23 7.16 -39.11
C ILE A 560 3.47 6.20 -38.21
N THR A 561 3.74 4.90 -38.33
CA THR A 561 3.11 3.86 -37.51
C THR A 561 3.40 4.07 -36.02
N ALA A 562 4.65 4.41 -35.66
CA ALA A 562 5.03 4.72 -34.29
C ALA A 562 4.33 5.98 -33.74
N ALA A 563 4.15 7.02 -34.56
CA ALA A 563 3.43 8.24 -34.20
C ALA A 563 1.94 7.97 -33.93
N TYR A 564 1.28 7.16 -34.77
CA TYR A 564 -0.10 6.71 -34.49
C TYR A 564 -0.19 5.92 -33.18
N ARG A 565 0.72 4.98 -32.95
CA ARG A 565 0.78 4.21 -31.69
C ARG A 565 1.04 5.08 -30.48
N GLN A 566 1.83 6.15 -30.60
CA GLN A 566 2.05 7.06 -29.49
C GLN A 566 0.79 7.88 -29.17
N VAL A 567 0.20 8.53 -30.18
CA VAL A 567 -0.93 9.47 -30.01
C VAL A 567 -2.22 8.72 -29.67
N PHE A 568 -2.55 7.64 -30.39
CA PHE A 568 -3.78 6.87 -30.20
C PHE A 568 -3.60 5.62 -29.32
N GLY A 569 -2.36 5.25 -28.96
CA GLY A 569 -2.06 4.03 -28.20
C GLY A 569 -2.11 2.74 -29.01
N ARG A 570 -2.72 2.76 -30.20
CA ARG A 570 -2.97 1.61 -31.07
C ARG A 570 -2.88 2.03 -32.54
N ASP A 571 -2.85 1.04 -33.42
CA ASP A 571 -3.06 1.29 -34.84
C ASP A 571 -4.53 1.71 -35.08
N VAL A 572 -4.70 2.67 -35.97
CA VAL A 572 -5.97 3.33 -36.29
C VAL A 572 -6.67 2.55 -37.41
N TYR A 573 -8.01 2.56 -37.44
CA TYR A 573 -8.76 1.87 -38.50
C TYR A 573 -8.54 2.54 -39.86
N ASP A 574 -8.70 1.81 -40.96
CA ASP A 574 -8.34 2.31 -42.30
C ASP A 574 -9.03 3.63 -42.71
N GLY A 575 -10.28 3.84 -42.26
CA GLY A 575 -11.02 5.09 -42.51
C GLY A 575 -10.69 6.26 -41.56
N GLN A 576 -9.89 6.02 -40.53
CA GLN A 576 -9.53 7.02 -39.51
C GLN A 576 -8.10 7.57 -39.70
N ARG A 577 -7.34 7.04 -40.69
CA ARG A 577 -5.99 7.51 -41.03
C ARG A 577 -6.04 8.85 -41.75
N LEU A 578 -5.13 9.75 -41.38
CA LEU A 578 -4.95 11.06 -41.99
C LEU A 578 -3.97 10.99 -43.16
N LYS A 579 -4.40 10.40 -44.27
CA LYS A 579 -3.56 10.22 -45.49
C LYS A 579 -2.93 11.53 -45.98
N SER A 580 -3.65 12.65 -45.90
CA SER A 580 -3.12 13.95 -46.32
C SER A 580 -1.96 14.43 -45.46
N ALA A 581 -1.96 14.14 -44.16
CA ALA A 581 -0.86 14.46 -43.25
C ALA A 581 0.30 13.48 -43.41
N GLU A 582 0.01 12.20 -43.69
CA GLU A 582 1.02 11.17 -43.99
C GLU A 582 1.84 11.56 -45.23
N ASN A 583 1.16 11.87 -46.34
CA ASN A 583 1.81 12.29 -47.58
C ASN A 583 2.69 13.54 -47.39
N LYS A 584 2.22 14.51 -46.58
CA LYS A 584 3.00 15.73 -46.27
C LYS A 584 4.27 15.42 -45.47
N LEU A 585 4.20 14.46 -44.54
CA LEU A 585 5.38 14.04 -43.78
C LEU A 585 6.36 13.26 -44.67
N GLU A 586 5.86 12.40 -45.55
CA GLU A 586 6.68 11.63 -46.50
C GLU A 586 7.40 12.53 -47.50
N ASN A 587 6.73 13.60 -47.96
CA ASN A 587 7.31 14.62 -48.83
C ASN A 587 8.29 15.57 -48.11
N GLY A 588 8.27 15.60 -46.77
CA GLY A 588 9.06 16.54 -45.96
C GLY A 588 8.47 17.95 -45.85
N ASP A 589 7.18 18.13 -46.16
CA ASP A 589 6.48 19.42 -46.04
C ASP A 589 6.21 19.82 -44.58
N ILE A 590 6.17 18.84 -43.67
CA ILE A 590 5.91 19.01 -42.24
C ILE A 590 6.91 18.22 -41.40
N THR A 591 7.23 18.72 -40.21
CA THR A 591 8.07 18.02 -39.23
C THR A 591 7.25 17.00 -38.43
N ILE A 592 7.91 16.14 -37.62
CA ILE A 592 7.21 15.21 -36.73
C ILE A 592 6.33 15.98 -35.73
N ARG A 593 6.80 17.11 -35.22
CA ARG A 593 6.01 17.98 -34.33
C ARG A 593 4.68 18.38 -34.98
N GLU A 594 4.72 18.88 -36.21
CA GLU A 594 3.52 19.29 -36.93
C GLU A 594 2.64 18.10 -37.33
N PHE A 595 3.24 16.95 -37.64
CA PHE A 595 2.48 15.71 -37.84
C PHE A 595 1.73 15.28 -36.56
N ILE A 596 2.38 15.32 -35.39
CA ILE A 596 1.75 15.01 -34.10
C ILE A 596 0.66 16.03 -33.78
N ARG A 597 0.90 17.32 -34.07
CA ARG A 597 -0.12 18.37 -33.94
C ARG A 597 -1.35 18.05 -34.78
N ALA A 598 -1.17 17.65 -36.05
CA ALA A 598 -2.25 17.26 -36.93
C ALA A 598 -3.01 16.01 -36.42
N LEU A 599 -2.30 14.99 -35.94
CA LEU A 599 -2.91 13.80 -35.34
C LEU A 599 -3.73 14.15 -34.09
N ALA A 600 -3.19 14.96 -33.19
CA ALA A 600 -3.85 15.36 -31.94
C ALA A 600 -5.04 16.30 -32.17
N LYS A 601 -5.02 17.12 -33.23
CA LYS A 601 -6.16 17.98 -33.63
C LYS A 601 -7.21 17.26 -34.48
N SER A 602 -7.01 15.99 -34.82
CA SER A 602 -7.96 15.23 -35.62
C SER A 602 -9.30 15.01 -34.90
N ASP A 603 -10.38 14.90 -35.68
CA ASP A 603 -11.71 14.59 -35.14
C ASP A 603 -11.75 13.20 -34.48
N THR A 604 -10.97 12.25 -34.99
CA THR A 604 -10.86 10.90 -34.42
C THR A 604 -10.26 10.96 -33.01
N PHE A 605 -9.20 11.74 -32.81
CA PHE A 605 -8.58 11.94 -31.49
C PHE A 605 -9.52 12.68 -30.53
N ARG A 606 -10.16 13.76 -31.01
CA ARG A 606 -11.13 14.54 -30.22
C ARG A 606 -12.30 13.69 -29.74
N ASN A 607 -12.89 12.89 -30.61
CA ASN A 607 -14.01 12.03 -30.25
C ASN A 607 -13.60 10.94 -29.25
N MET A 608 -12.36 10.45 -29.34
CA MET A 608 -11.86 9.38 -28.47
C MET A 608 -11.49 9.89 -27.07
N TYR A 609 -10.80 11.04 -26.96
CA TYR A 609 -10.17 11.48 -25.71
C TYR A 609 -10.62 12.83 -25.18
N TRP A 610 -11.43 13.59 -25.90
CA TRP A 610 -11.97 14.86 -25.43
C TRP A 610 -13.48 14.78 -25.18
N SER A 611 -14.26 14.46 -26.21
CA SER A 611 -15.74 14.51 -26.15
C SER A 611 -16.35 13.50 -25.16
N SER A 612 -15.68 12.37 -24.92
CA SER A 612 -16.18 11.27 -24.09
C SER A 612 -15.76 11.35 -22.61
N LEU A 613 -14.82 12.23 -22.27
CA LEU A 613 -14.17 12.28 -20.96
C LEU A 613 -14.54 13.55 -20.20
N TYR A 614 -14.47 13.46 -18.88
CA TYR A 614 -14.47 14.65 -18.02
C TYR A 614 -13.28 15.55 -18.37
N VAL A 615 -13.46 16.87 -18.41
CA VAL A 615 -12.47 17.84 -18.90
C VAL A 615 -11.09 17.65 -18.26
N CYS A 616 -11.00 17.55 -16.94
CA CYS A 616 -9.69 17.35 -16.28
C CYS A 616 -9.08 15.97 -16.58
N LYS A 617 -9.91 14.93 -16.75
CA LYS A 617 -9.43 13.59 -17.15
C LYS A 617 -8.90 13.60 -18.59
N ALA A 618 -9.56 14.34 -19.48
CA ALA A 618 -9.11 14.56 -20.85
C ALA A 618 -7.76 15.29 -20.86
N ILE A 619 -7.65 16.40 -20.13
CA ILE A 619 -6.40 17.17 -20.00
C ILE A 619 -5.26 16.27 -19.50
N GLU A 620 -5.47 15.55 -18.40
CA GLU A 620 -4.46 14.65 -17.83
C GLU A 620 -4.00 13.57 -18.82
N TYR A 621 -4.94 12.97 -19.54
CA TYR A 621 -4.64 11.93 -20.53
C TYR A 621 -3.89 12.47 -21.76
N ILE A 622 -4.35 13.59 -22.31
CA ILE A 622 -3.73 14.25 -23.48
C ILE A 622 -2.32 14.70 -23.11
N HIS A 623 -2.16 15.32 -21.94
CA HIS A 623 -0.87 15.72 -21.41
C HIS A 623 0.09 14.54 -21.32
N ARG A 624 -0.37 13.38 -20.83
CA ARG A 624 0.44 12.16 -20.77
C ARG A 624 0.86 11.65 -22.15
N ARG A 625 -0.01 11.73 -23.17
CA ARG A 625 0.29 11.27 -24.53
C ARG A 625 1.28 12.17 -25.26
N LEU A 626 1.14 13.48 -25.11
CA LEU A 626 1.96 14.47 -25.82
C LEU A 626 3.28 14.78 -25.10
N LEU A 627 3.29 14.88 -23.77
CA LEU A 627 4.50 15.17 -22.99
C LEU A 627 5.17 13.93 -22.38
N GLY A 628 4.52 12.76 -22.43
CA GLY A 628 5.08 11.53 -21.89
C GLY A 628 5.09 11.45 -20.36
N ARG A 629 4.39 12.33 -19.65
CA ARG A 629 4.29 12.34 -18.19
C ARG A 629 2.91 12.79 -17.70
N PRO A 630 2.46 12.36 -16.52
CA PRO A 630 1.30 12.98 -15.86
C PRO A 630 1.61 14.43 -15.43
N THR A 631 0.58 15.18 -15.06
CA THR A 631 0.77 16.52 -14.52
C THR A 631 1.46 16.48 -13.16
N TYR A 632 2.25 17.53 -12.86
CA TYR A 632 2.96 17.64 -11.59
C TYR A 632 2.05 17.97 -10.43
N GLY A 633 0.99 18.73 -10.64
CA GLY A 633 0.14 19.18 -9.55
C GLY A 633 -0.88 20.20 -10.00
N ARG A 634 -1.44 20.92 -9.01
CA ARG A 634 -2.65 21.72 -9.23
C ARG A 634 -2.44 22.93 -10.14
N LYS A 635 -1.27 23.59 -10.07
CA LYS A 635 -0.97 24.77 -10.90
C LYS A 635 -1.04 24.45 -12.39
N GLU A 636 -0.41 23.35 -12.79
CA GLU A 636 -0.29 22.93 -14.19
C GLU A 636 -1.65 22.53 -14.78
N ILE A 637 -2.42 21.68 -14.07
CA ILE A 637 -3.74 21.30 -14.56
C ILE A 637 -4.72 22.48 -14.61
N ASN A 638 -4.61 23.43 -13.67
CA ASN A 638 -5.45 24.63 -13.68
C ASN A 638 -5.14 25.55 -14.85
N SER A 639 -3.87 25.77 -15.19
CA SER A 639 -3.53 26.58 -16.36
C SER A 639 -4.09 25.99 -17.65
N TYR A 640 -4.01 24.67 -17.81
CA TYR A 640 -4.61 24.00 -18.96
C TYR A 640 -6.13 24.04 -18.93
N PHE A 641 -6.75 23.88 -17.76
CA PHE A 641 -8.20 24.02 -17.61
C PHE A 641 -8.68 25.43 -18.00
N ASP A 642 -7.97 26.48 -17.59
CA ASP A 642 -8.31 27.87 -17.92
C ASP A 642 -8.18 28.12 -19.44
N ILE A 643 -7.18 27.55 -20.10
CA ILE A 643 -7.02 27.61 -21.56
C ILE A 643 -8.20 26.90 -22.24
N CYS A 644 -8.55 25.69 -21.79
CA CYS A 644 -9.68 24.93 -22.30
C CYS A 644 -11.00 25.69 -22.14
N ALA A 645 -11.23 26.31 -20.98
CA ALA A 645 -12.44 27.05 -20.68
C ALA A 645 -12.59 28.30 -21.57
N LYS A 646 -11.49 28.97 -21.92
CA LYS A 646 -11.51 30.21 -22.72
C LYS A 646 -11.41 29.98 -24.23
N LYS A 647 -10.57 29.04 -24.67
CA LYS A 647 -10.18 28.85 -26.08
C LYS A 647 -10.52 27.47 -26.65
N GLY A 648 -10.94 26.52 -25.81
CA GLY A 648 -11.34 25.18 -26.23
C GLY A 648 -10.18 24.21 -26.48
N PHE A 649 -10.53 23.06 -27.09
CA PHE A 649 -9.66 21.89 -27.26
C PHE A 649 -8.41 22.14 -28.12
N TYR A 650 -8.55 22.82 -29.26
CA TYR A 650 -7.42 23.02 -30.19
C TYR A 650 -6.30 23.84 -29.53
N ALA A 651 -6.66 24.85 -28.72
CA ALA A 651 -5.71 25.67 -28.00
C ALA A 651 -4.98 24.91 -26.88
N LEU A 652 -5.59 23.87 -26.30
CA LEU A 652 -4.90 22.97 -25.35
C LEU A 652 -3.76 22.22 -26.04
N VAL A 653 -4.05 21.64 -27.21
CA VAL A 653 -3.05 20.90 -27.99
C VAL A 653 -1.89 21.80 -28.38
N ASP A 654 -2.19 23.01 -28.86
CA ASP A 654 -1.17 24.01 -29.17
C ASP A 654 -0.35 24.40 -27.94
N ALA A 655 -1.00 24.70 -26.81
CA ALA A 655 -0.30 25.07 -25.58
C ALA A 655 0.65 23.97 -25.06
N ILE A 656 0.33 22.69 -25.28
CA ILE A 656 1.18 21.57 -24.88
C ILE A 656 2.35 21.40 -25.86
N ILE A 657 2.11 21.42 -27.16
CA ILE A 657 3.12 21.20 -28.20
C ILE A 657 4.08 22.39 -28.30
N ASP A 658 3.59 23.62 -28.13
CA ASP A 658 4.39 24.84 -28.15
C ASP A 658 5.09 25.11 -26.81
N SER A 659 4.97 24.19 -25.84
CA SER A 659 5.62 24.33 -24.54
C SER A 659 7.14 24.17 -24.65
N GLN A 660 7.88 24.92 -23.82
CA GLN A 660 9.33 24.81 -23.73
C GLN A 660 9.78 23.38 -23.40
N GLU A 661 9.03 22.66 -22.56
CA GLU A 661 9.35 21.27 -22.20
C GLU A 661 9.21 20.32 -23.40
N TYR A 662 8.20 20.49 -24.24
CA TYR A 662 8.06 19.69 -25.45
C TYR A 662 9.24 19.92 -26.40
N ASN A 663 9.61 21.19 -26.62
CA ASN A 663 10.72 21.58 -27.48
C ASN A 663 12.06 21.02 -26.99
N GLU A 664 12.35 21.10 -25.69
CA GLU A 664 13.59 20.58 -25.12
C GLU A 664 13.65 19.05 -25.05
N ALA A 665 12.51 18.37 -24.89
CA ALA A 665 12.48 16.92 -24.75
C ALA A 665 12.41 16.18 -26.10
N PHE A 666 11.70 16.73 -27.09
CA PHE A 666 11.42 16.04 -28.35
C PHE A 666 11.89 16.80 -29.59
N GLY A 667 12.06 18.13 -29.51
CA GLY A 667 12.44 18.93 -30.67
C GLY A 667 11.40 18.86 -31.79
N GLU A 668 11.87 18.84 -33.04
CA GLU A 668 11.01 18.75 -34.23
C GLU A 668 10.97 17.34 -34.83
N ASP A 669 11.93 16.49 -34.44
CA ASP A 669 12.26 15.23 -35.12
C ASP A 669 12.02 13.99 -34.25
N THR A 670 11.68 14.13 -32.98
CA THR A 670 11.48 12.99 -32.08
C THR A 670 10.01 12.76 -31.79
N ILE A 671 9.56 11.52 -31.91
CA ILE A 671 8.21 11.14 -31.49
C ILE A 671 8.16 11.12 -29.95
N PRO A 672 7.13 11.73 -29.32
CA PRO A 672 6.93 11.63 -27.89
C PRO A 672 6.95 10.19 -27.41
N TYR A 673 7.52 9.98 -26.23
CA TYR A 673 7.58 8.68 -25.60
C TYR A 673 7.25 8.83 -24.12
N GLU A 674 6.86 7.74 -23.46
CA GLU A 674 6.58 7.77 -22.03
C GLU A 674 7.86 8.03 -21.22
N ARG A 675 7.99 9.25 -20.70
CA ARG A 675 9.14 9.76 -19.96
C ARG A 675 9.03 9.48 -18.46
N TYR A 676 7.82 9.52 -17.89
CA TYR A 676 7.60 9.33 -16.45
C TYR A 676 6.39 8.43 -16.16
N LEU A 677 6.47 7.75 -15.03
CA LEU A 677 5.44 6.90 -14.46
C LEU A 677 5.06 7.39 -13.06
N THR A 678 3.86 7.08 -12.63
CA THR A 678 3.50 7.16 -11.21
C THR A 678 4.03 5.94 -10.45
N PRO A 679 4.25 6.03 -9.13
CA PRO A 679 4.53 4.87 -8.28
C PRO A 679 3.57 3.69 -8.50
N ALA A 680 2.26 3.98 -8.60
CA ALA A 680 1.25 2.97 -8.90
C ALA A 680 1.47 2.30 -10.28
N GLY A 681 1.79 3.09 -11.31
CA GLY A 681 2.11 2.59 -12.64
C GLY A 681 3.37 1.71 -12.70
N LEU A 682 4.41 2.08 -11.95
CA LEU A 682 5.63 1.29 -11.83
C LEU A 682 5.35 -0.06 -11.15
N SER A 683 4.61 -0.05 -10.03
CA SER A 683 4.25 -1.29 -9.32
C SER A 683 3.46 -2.24 -10.22
N LEU A 684 2.48 -1.74 -10.99
CA LEU A 684 1.72 -2.55 -11.95
C LEU A 684 2.58 -3.29 -12.99
N ARG A 685 3.81 -2.81 -13.25
CA ARG A 685 4.76 -3.40 -14.21
C ARG A 685 5.79 -4.29 -13.52
N ASN A 686 6.34 -3.83 -12.38
CA ASN A 686 7.51 -4.45 -11.74
C ASN A 686 7.16 -5.48 -10.65
N THR A 687 6.03 -5.34 -9.95
CA THR A 687 5.66 -6.25 -8.85
C THR A 687 4.83 -7.44 -9.32
N ARG A 688 5.12 -7.97 -10.51
CA ARG A 688 4.55 -9.23 -11.02
C ARG A 688 5.47 -10.38 -10.65
N VAL A 689 4.90 -11.56 -10.40
CA VAL A 689 5.66 -12.75 -9.96
C VAL A 689 6.88 -13.03 -10.85
N GLY A 690 6.76 -12.89 -12.17
CA GLY A 690 7.88 -13.09 -13.11
C GLY A 690 8.88 -11.93 -13.23
N SER A 691 8.54 -10.71 -12.79
CA SER A 691 9.42 -9.54 -12.89
C SER A 691 10.13 -9.19 -11.58
N ILE A 692 9.59 -9.66 -10.45
CA ILE A 692 10.23 -9.53 -9.14
C ILE A 692 11.58 -10.26 -9.15
N GLY A 693 11.66 -11.43 -9.81
CA GLY A 693 12.84 -12.30 -9.80
C GLY A 693 13.26 -12.65 -8.37
N ASP A 694 14.23 -13.54 -8.19
CA ASP A 694 14.86 -13.78 -6.88
C ASP A 694 15.75 -12.60 -6.45
N LYS A 695 15.33 -11.36 -6.73
CA LYS A 695 16.16 -10.16 -6.53
C LYS A 695 16.21 -9.71 -5.07
N ASN A 696 15.46 -10.35 -4.16
CA ASN A 696 15.40 -10.02 -2.74
C ASN A 696 14.90 -11.17 -1.84
N LEU A 697 14.94 -12.43 -2.28
CA LEU A 697 15.00 -13.52 -1.31
C LEU A 697 16.48 -13.61 -0.95
N GLN A 698 16.79 -13.56 0.34
CA GLN A 698 18.14 -13.55 0.91
C GLN A 698 19.13 -14.18 -0.07
N VAL A 699 20.08 -13.40 -0.59
CA VAL A 699 21.21 -13.98 -1.28
C VAL A 699 21.91 -14.77 -0.18
N GLU A 700 21.55 -16.04 -0.03
CA GLU A 700 22.45 -17.04 0.48
C GLU A 700 23.63 -16.91 -0.46
N LYS A 701 24.60 -16.10 -0.06
CA LYS A 701 25.89 -16.07 -0.70
C LYS A 701 26.25 -17.54 -0.78
N GLU A 702 26.43 -18.08 -1.98
CA GLU A 702 26.90 -19.46 -2.13
C GLU A 702 28.27 -19.48 -1.46
N VAL A 703 28.27 -19.79 -0.16
CA VAL A 703 29.48 -19.94 0.60
C VAL A 703 29.92 -21.34 0.22
N THR A 704 31.08 -21.42 -0.42
CA THR A 704 31.78 -22.69 -0.57
C THR A 704 31.82 -23.32 0.82
N PRO A 705 31.21 -24.50 1.01
CA PRO A 705 31.15 -25.06 2.35
C PRO A 705 32.59 -25.29 2.83
N ARG A 706 32.86 -25.00 4.09
CA ARG A 706 34.24 -24.94 4.63
C ARG A 706 35.08 -26.20 4.35
N PHE A 707 34.44 -27.37 4.22
CA PHE A 707 35.14 -28.60 3.86
C PHE A 707 35.67 -28.60 2.41
N VAL A 708 35.01 -27.89 1.50
CA VAL A 708 35.48 -27.64 0.14
C VAL A 708 36.65 -26.68 0.18
N GLU A 709 36.56 -25.57 0.94
CA GLU A 709 37.68 -24.62 1.11
C GLU A 709 38.94 -25.30 1.65
N LEU A 710 38.79 -26.17 2.65
CA LEU A 710 39.90 -26.94 3.23
C LEU A 710 40.43 -28.06 2.29
N GLY A 711 39.62 -28.51 1.33
CA GLY A 711 39.97 -29.56 0.37
C GLY A 711 40.48 -29.03 -0.98
N THR A 712 40.22 -27.77 -1.30
CA THR A 712 40.67 -27.14 -2.54
C THR A 712 42.11 -26.63 -2.40
N PRO A 713 43.01 -26.96 -3.34
CA PRO A 713 44.36 -26.40 -3.34
C PRO A 713 44.32 -24.90 -3.61
N GLU A 714 45.09 -24.12 -2.83
CA GLU A 714 45.10 -22.64 -2.89
C GLU A 714 45.76 -22.08 -4.16
N GLU A 715 46.63 -22.86 -4.79
CA GLU A 715 47.47 -22.41 -5.91
C GLU A 715 47.03 -23.04 -7.24
N VAL A 716 47.07 -22.24 -8.31
CA VAL A 716 46.94 -22.75 -9.68
C VAL A 716 48.19 -23.57 -9.99
N ARG A 717 48.03 -24.89 -10.04
CA ARG A 717 49.13 -25.81 -10.32
C ARG A 717 49.42 -25.82 -11.80
N SER A 718 50.60 -25.36 -12.18
CA SER A 718 51.12 -25.52 -13.53
C SER A 718 51.51 -26.99 -13.77
N GLU A 719 51.60 -27.39 -15.04
CA GLU A 719 52.00 -28.75 -15.42
C GLU A 719 53.32 -29.20 -14.76
N PRO A 720 54.38 -28.38 -14.66
CA PRO A 720 55.60 -28.76 -13.94
C PRO A 720 55.40 -29.00 -12.43
N ASP A 721 54.52 -28.23 -11.77
CA ASP A 721 54.22 -28.44 -10.34
C ASP A 721 53.41 -29.73 -10.13
N ILE A 722 52.50 -30.04 -11.05
CA ILE A 722 51.77 -31.31 -11.04
C ILE A 722 52.75 -32.48 -11.21
N GLU A 723 53.65 -32.41 -12.19
CA GLU A 723 54.67 -33.44 -12.41
C GLU A 723 55.59 -33.63 -11.19
N PHE A 724 56.06 -32.54 -10.59
CA PHE A 724 56.89 -32.59 -9.38
C PHE A 724 56.17 -33.30 -8.23
N ARG A 725 54.89 -32.97 -7.99
CA ARG A 725 54.09 -33.62 -6.93
C ARG A 725 53.71 -35.06 -7.26
N VAL A 726 53.59 -35.43 -8.54
CA VAL A 726 53.38 -36.83 -8.96
C VAL A 726 54.61 -37.68 -8.68
N LEU A 727 55.81 -37.10 -8.78
CA LEU A 727 57.09 -37.79 -8.54
C LEU A 727 57.48 -37.87 -7.05
N GLN A 728 56.70 -37.28 -6.13
CA GLN A 728 57.03 -37.29 -4.71
C GLN A 728 56.97 -38.70 -4.10
N GLY A 729 57.84 -38.96 -3.13
CA GLY A 729 57.92 -40.22 -2.39
C GLY A 729 58.94 -41.20 -2.96
N VAL A 730 58.86 -42.46 -2.51
CA VAL A 730 59.70 -43.55 -3.04
C VAL A 730 59.17 -43.95 -4.41
N ASN A 731 60.08 -44.32 -5.32
CA ASN A 731 59.74 -44.70 -6.68
C ASN A 731 58.65 -45.81 -6.73
N LYS A 732 57.65 -45.63 -7.61
CA LYS A 732 56.57 -46.61 -7.89
C LYS A 732 57.10 -48.00 -8.27
N GLN A 733 58.35 -48.10 -8.70
CA GLN A 733 59.02 -49.39 -8.93
C GLN A 733 58.95 -50.34 -7.73
N ARG A 734 58.85 -49.82 -6.49
CA ARG A 734 58.64 -50.63 -5.29
C ARG A 734 57.34 -51.44 -5.31
N GLU A 735 56.27 -50.85 -5.84
CA GLU A 735 54.95 -51.51 -5.95
C GLU A 735 54.89 -52.40 -7.20
N GLN A 736 55.62 -52.04 -8.26
CA GLN A 736 55.58 -52.71 -9.57
C GLN A 736 56.58 -53.87 -9.70
N SER A 737 57.47 -54.09 -8.73
CA SER A 737 58.46 -55.18 -8.79
C SER A 737 57.81 -56.56 -8.63
N LYS A 738 57.98 -57.44 -9.62
CA LYS A 738 57.52 -58.83 -9.55
C LYS A 738 58.56 -59.73 -8.87
N VAL A 739 58.13 -60.45 -7.84
CA VAL A 739 58.96 -61.46 -7.15
C VAL A 739 58.77 -62.82 -7.82
N PHE A 740 59.86 -63.46 -8.22
CA PHE A 740 59.86 -64.79 -8.82
C PHE A 740 60.15 -65.85 -7.76
N LYS A 741 59.21 -66.78 -7.57
CA LYS A 741 59.35 -67.91 -6.66
C LYS A 741 59.18 -69.24 -7.40
N LEU A 742 60.03 -70.20 -7.09
CA LEU A 742 59.97 -71.57 -7.57
C LEU A 742 59.07 -72.38 -6.64
N THR A 743 57.77 -72.45 -6.97
CA THR A 743 56.79 -73.20 -6.16
C THR A 743 56.62 -74.65 -6.62
N SER A 744 56.92 -74.96 -7.88
CA SER A 744 56.83 -76.31 -8.46
C SER A 744 57.71 -76.40 -9.71
N THR A 745 58.35 -77.55 -9.90
CA THR A 745 59.18 -77.90 -11.07
C THR A 745 58.37 -78.57 -12.20
N GLN A 746 57.08 -78.82 -11.99
CA GLN A 746 56.21 -79.49 -12.98
C GLN A 746 55.92 -78.60 -14.21
N ASP A 747 55.77 -77.29 -14.00
CA ASP A 747 55.60 -76.33 -15.10
C ASP A 747 56.96 -75.91 -15.65
N LYS A 748 57.40 -76.60 -16.71
CA LYS A 748 58.67 -76.33 -17.39
C LYS A 748 58.75 -74.91 -17.97
N GLN A 749 57.61 -74.27 -18.30
CA GLN A 749 57.60 -72.90 -18.81
C GLN A 749 57.87 -71.91 -17.68
N GLN A 750 57.24 -72.10 -16.51
CA GLN A 750 57.49 -71.29 -15.33
C GLN A 750 58.94 -71.44 -14.84
N VAL A 751 59.47 -72.66 -14.79
CA VAL A 751 60.89 -72.92 -14.44
C VAL A 751 61.83 -72.16 -15.39
N LYS A 752 61.56 -72.22 -16.70
CA LYS A 752 62.36 -71.48 -17.70
C LYS A 752 62.29 -69.96 -17.51
N LEU A 753 61.13 -69.42 -17.13
CA LEU A 753 60.97 -68.00 -16.80
C LEU A 753 61.72 -67.60 -15.52
N ILE A 754 61.73 -68.46 -14.51
CA ILE A 754 62.48 -68.23 -13.26
C ILE A 754 63.98 -68.29 -13.51
N ILE A 755 64.45 -69.26 -14.31
CA ILE A 755 65.85 -69.34 -14.76
C ILE A 755 66.25 -68.04 -15.48
N ALA A 756 65.45 -67.59 -16.44
CA ALA A 756 65.69 -66.33 -17.14
C ALA A 756 65.64 -65.11 -16.20
N ALA A 757 64.80 -65.11 -15.17
CA ALA A 757 64.78 -64.06 -14.16
C ALA A 757 66.04 -64.08 -13.27
N ALA A 758 66.52 -65.26 -12.86
CA ALA A 758 67.75 -65.43 -12.09
C ALA A 758 68.98 -64.97 -12.89
N TYR A 759 69.01 -65.28 -14.19
CA TYR A 759 70.01 -64.76 -15.12
C TYR A 759 70.03 -63.23 -15.18
N ARG A 760 68.85 -62.61 -15.38
CA ARG A 760 68.74 -61.15 -15.40
C ARG A 760 69.11 -60.51 -14.07
N GLN A 761 68.84 -61.16 -12.94
CA GLN A 761 69.20 -60.63 -11.63
C GLN A 761 70.72 -60.67 -11.39
N ILE A 762 71.35 -61.83 -11.65
CA ILE A 762 72.76 -62.05 -11.32
C ILE A 762 73.69 -61.38 -12.33
N PHE A 763 73.32 -61.38 -13.61
CA PHE A 763 74.14 -60.81 -14.68
C PHE A 763 73.65 -59.45 -15.20
N GLU A 764 72.60 -58.89 -14.58
CA GLU A 764 71.91 -57.64 -14.94
C GLU A 764 71.24 -57.61 -16.34
N ARG A 765 71.31 -58.72 -17.10
CA ARG A 765 70.78 -58.87 -18.46
C ARG A 765 70.57 -60.33 -18.84
N ASP A 766 69.85 -60.55 -19.94
CA ASP A 766 69.73 -61.88 -20.54
C ASP A 766 71.07 -62.33 -21.14
N ILE A 767 71.37 -63.62 -21.03
CA ILE A 767 72.70 -64.17 -21.33
C ILE A 767 72.79 -64.81 -22.72
N ASP A 768 71.67 -65.02 -23.41
CA ASP A 768 71.61 -65.59 -24.77
C ASP A 768 72.60 -64.98 -25.78
N PRO A 769 72.90 -63.65 -25.76
CA PRO A 769 73.85 -63.06 -26.70
C PRO A 769 75.34 -63.27 -26.35
N TYR A 770 75.67 -63.74 -25.14
CA TYR A 770 77.04 -63.69 -24.58
C TYR A 770 77.63 -65.04 -24.17
N ILE A 771 76.85 -66.13 -24.28
CA ILE A 771 77.26 -67.51 -23.97
C ILE A 771 77.54 -68.32 -25.23
N VAL A 772 78.56 -69.20 -25.18
CA VAL A 772 78.65 -70.37 -26.07
C VAL A 772 77.69 -71.43 -25.50
N LYS A 773 76.62 -71.78 -26.25
CA LYS A 773 75.37 -72.53 -25.91
C LYS A 773 75.36 -73.65 -24.84
N SER A 774 76.46 -74.00 -24.18
CA SER A 774 76.59 -75.12 -23.24
C SER A 774 77.03 -74.76 -21.82
N GLU A 775 77.29 -73.49 -21.46
CA GLU A 775 77.89 -73.17 -20.15
C GLU A 775 77.01 -73.46 -18.92
N PHE A 776 75.69 -73.22 -19.00
CA PHE A 776 74.77 -73.39 -17.86
C PHE A 776 73.73 -74.51 -18.03
N SER A 777 73.74 -75.23 -19.15
CA SER A 777 72.76 -76.30 -19.46
C SER A 777 72.72 -77.40 -18.39
N SER A 778 73.86 -77.67 -17.73
CA SER A 778 73.93 -78.62 -16.61
C SER A 778 73.20 -78.11 -15.37
N LEU A 779 73.31 -76.82 -15.02
CA LEU A 779 72.61 -76.22 -13.90
C LEU A 779 71.10 -76.08 -14.18
N GLU A 780 70.73 -75.73 -15.41
CA GLU A 780 69.32 -75.65 -15.83
C GLU A 780 68.63 -77.01 -15.75
N SER A 781 69.31 -78.06 -16.21
CA SER A 781 68.79 -79.43 -16.15
C SER A 781 68.64 -79.91 -14.71
N LYS A 782 69.63 -79.62 -13.84
CA LYS A 782 69.58 -79.96 -12.41
C LYS A 782 68.43 -79.27 -11.68
N LEU A 783 68.22 -77.97 -11.93
CA LEU A 783 67.10 -77.24 -11.33
C LEU A 783 65.74 -77.74 -11.86
N GLY A 784 65.66 -78.04 -13.16
CA GLY A 784 64.44 -78.55 -13.78
C GLY A 784 64.05 -79.96 -13.34
N ASN A 785 65.01 -80.77 -12.89
CA ASN A 785 64.81 -82.13 -12.37
C ASN A 785 64.68 -82.18 -10.84
N ASP A 786 64.69 -81.03 -10.16
CA ASP A 786 64.61 -80.92 -8.69
C ASP A 786 65.83 -81.54 -7.96
N GLU A 787 67.01 -81.57 -8.63
CA GLU A 787 68.27 -82.06 -8.05
C GLU A 787 69.02 -81.01 -7.22
N ILE A 788 68.72 -79.73 -7.45
CA ILE A 788 69.25 -78.56 -6.71
C ILE A 788 68.12 -77.57 -6.45
N ASN A 789 68.17 -76.84 -5.34
CA ASN A 789 67.22 -75.76 -5.07
C ASN A 789 67.61 -74.46 -5.82
N LEU A 790 66.72 -73.46 -5.83
CA LEU A 790 66.98 -72.20 -6.55
C LEU A 790 68.16 -71.42 -5.94
N LYS A 791 68.36 -71.53 -4.63
CA LYS A 791 69.50 -70.96 -3.91
C LYS A 791 70.84 -71.55 -4.39
N GLU A 792 70.96 -72.87 -4.50
CA GLU A 792 72.13 -73.57 -5.03
C GLU A 792 72.35 -73.27 -6.52
N PHE A 793 71.26 -73.11 -7.27
CA PHE A 793 71.33 -72.64 -8.64
C PHE A 793 71.95 -71.23 -8.71
N ILE A 794 71.50 -70.29 -7.88
CA ILE A 794 72.05 -68.92 -7.79
C ILE A 794 73.52 -68.93 -7.35
N GLU A 795 73.90 -69.77 -6.38
CA GLU A 795 75.29 -69.97 -5.97
C GLU A 795 76.15 -70.52 -7.13
N GLY A 796 75.62 -71.49 -7.87
CA GLY A 796 76.24 -72.05 -9.07
C GLY A 796 76.50 -71.02 -10.16
N LEU A 797 75.57 -70.06 -10.34
CA LEU A 797 75.73 -68.94 -11.26
C LEU A 797 76.78 -67.93 -10.81
N GLY A 798 76.79 -67.57 -9.52
CA GLY A 798 77.79 -66.66 -8.95
C GLY A 798 79.21 -67.23 -8.93
N CYS A 799 79.36 -68.55 -8.86
CA CYS A 799 80.66 -69.23 -8.91
C CYS A 799 81.16 -69.54 -10.33
N SER A 800 80.41 -69.15 -11.36
CA SER A 800 80.73 -69.43 -12.75
C SER A 800 81.91 -68.63 -13.27
N LYS A 801 82.61 -69.17 -14.29
CA LYS A 801 83.68 -68.43 -14.99
C LYS A 801 83.16 -67.14 -15.63
N LEU A 802 81.89 -67.13 -16.06
CA LEU A 802 81.25 -65.98 -16.68
C LEU A 802 81.03 -64.85 -15.67
N TYR A 803 80.55 -65.15 -14.46
CA TYR A 803 80.39 -64.14 -13.40
C TYR A 803 81.75 -63.52 -13.01
N VAL A 804 82.78 -64.36 -12.93
CA VAL A 804 84.15 -63.91 -12.68
C VAL A 804 84.64 -62.95 -13.78
N LYS A 805 84.40 -63.28 -15.05
CA LYS A 805 84.78 -62.44 -16.18
C LYS A 805 84.06 -61.09 -16.18
N GLU A 806 82.77 -61.06 -15.88
CA GLU A 806 81.98 -59.81 -15.99
C GLU A 806 82.06 -58.92 -14.74
N PHE A 807 82.04 -59.50 -13.53
CA PHE A 807 81.84 -58.73 -12.29
C PHE A 807 82.97 -58.87 -11.28
N TYR A 808 84.00 -59.69 -11.54
CA TYR A 808 85.18 -59.83 -10.66
C TYR A 808 86.46 -59.31 -11.30
N THR A 809 86.83 -59.79 -12.49
CA THR A 809 88.10 -59.43 -13.14
C THR A 809 88.25 -57.95 -13.54
N PRO A 810 87.21 -57.22 -13.97
CA PRO A 810 87.38 -55.85 -14.41
C PRO A 810 87.29 -54.82 -13.27
N TYR A 811 86.96 -55.23 -12.05
CA TYR A 811 86.63 -54.31 -10.95
C TYR A 811 87.47 -54.57 -9.69
N PRO A 812 87.77 -53.53 -8.89
CA PRO A 812 88.43 -53.70 -7.60
C PRO A 812 87.50 -54.38 -6.58
N ASN A 813 88.08 -55.04 -5.56
CA ASN A 813 87.33 -55.79 -4.55
C ASN A 813 86.19 -54.99 -3.90
N THR A 814 86.35 -53.68 -3.68
CA THR A 814 85.30 -52.81 -3.12
C THR A 814 84.08 -52.72 -4.04
N LYS A 815 84.28 -52.58 -5.35
CA LYS A 815 83.21 -52.57 -6.35
C LYS A 815 82.58 -53.97 -6.49
N VAL A 816 83.38 -55.03 -6.40
CA VAL A 816 82.90 -56.41 -6.34
C VAL A 816 81.97 -56.63 -5.14
N ILE A 817 82.24 -56.00 -3.99
CA ILE A 817 81.38 -56.09 -2.80
C ILE A 817 80.05 -55.35 -3.03
N GLU A 818 80.08 -54.14 -3.61
CA GLU A 818 78.87 -53.40 -3.98
C GLU A 818 78.00 -54.21 -4.96
N LEU A 819 78.61 -54.75 -6.02
CA LEU A 819 77.90 -55.53 -7.03
C LEU A 819 77.40 -56.86 -6.47
N GLY A 820 78.22 -57.56 -5.68
CA GLY A 820 77.81 -58.81 -5.02
C GLY A 820 76.61 -58.61 -4.10
N THR A 821 76.62 -57.58 -3.25
CA THR A 821 75.47 -57.28 -2.40
C THR A 821 74.25 -56.83 -3.21
N LYS A 822 74.43 -56.13 -4.34
CA LYS A 822 73.35 -55.79 -5.29
C LYS A 822 72.72 -57.06 -5.91
N HIS A 823 73.52 -57.97 -6.47
CA HIS A 823 73.00 -59.15 -7.16
C HIS A 823 72.36 -60.16 -6.20
N PHE A 824 73.03 -60.47 -5.08
CA PHE A 824 72.65 -61.57 -4.21
C PHE A 824 71.78 -61.14 -3.02
N LEU A 825 71.93 -59.91 -2.51
CA LEU A 825 71.17 -59.42 -1.35
C LEU A 825 70.12 -58.36 -1.70
N GLY A 826 70.12 -57.88 -2.94
CA GLY A 826 69.14 -56.91 -3.42
C GLY A 826 69.35 -55.48 -2.91
N ARG A 827 70.53 -55.17 -2.35
CA ARG A 827 70.82 -53.92 -1.62
C ARG A 827 72.29 -53.53 -1.69
N ALA A 828 72.59 -52.30 -1.30
CA ALA A 828 73.96 -51.85 -1.05
C ALA A 828 74.57 -52.44 0.25
N PRO A 829 75.90 -52.39 0.43
CA PRO A 829 76.55 -52.64 1.72
C PRO A 829 76.02 -51.72 2.84
N ARG A 830 75.76 -52.29 4.02
CA ARG A 830 75.12 -51.63 5.17
C ARG A 830 76.04 -50.65 5.89
N ASN A 831 77.29 -51.04 6.14
CA ASN A 831 78.23 -50.26 6.92
C ASN A 831 79.69 -50.67 6.63
N GLN A 832 80.64 -49.92 7.19
CA GLN A 832 82.07 -50.19 7.00
C GLN A 832 82.52 -51.56 7.52
N VAL A 833 81.83 -52.09 8.54
CA VAL A 833 82.13 -53.43 9.10
C VAL A 833 81.82 -54.52 8.08
N GLU A 834 80.70 -54.41 7.36
CA GLU A 834 80.33 -55.34 6.29
C GLU A 834 81.33 -55.29 5.13
N ILE A 835 81.74 -54.08 4.71
CA ILE A 835 82.76 -53.91 3.66
C ILE A 835 84.09 -54.56 4.06
N ARG A 836 84.56 -54.33 5.30
CA ARG A 836 85.79 -54.94 5.82
C ARG A 836 85.69 -56.46 5.86
N LYS A 837 84.57 -56.99 6.35
CA LYS A 837 84.30 -58.44 6.43
C LYS A 837 84.39 -59.08 5.04
N TYR A 838 83.69 -58.51 4.06
CA TYR A 838 83.69 -59.08 2.70
C TYR A 838 85.01 -58.87 1.95
N ASN A 839 85.71 -57.76 2.19
CA ASN A 839 87.04 -57.55 1.61
C ASN A 839 88.05 -58.59 2.14
N GLN A 840 88.00 -58.91 3.44
CA GLN A 840 88.82 -59.99 4.02
C GLN A 840 88.47 -61.37 3.44
N ILE A 841 87.19 -61.67 3.24
CA ILE A 841 86.74 -62.93 2.62
C ILE A 841 87.23 -63.02 1.16
N LEU A 842 87.10 -61.94 0.37
CA LEU A 842 87.59 -61.90 -1.00
C LEU A 842 89.11 -62.08 -1.08
N ALA A 843 89.86 -61.46 -0.17
CA ALA A 843 91.32 -61.57 -0.13
C ALA A 843 91.83 -62.96 0.26
N THR A 844 91.09 -63.73 1.07
CA THR A 844 91.52 -65.02 1.63
C THR A 844 90.97 -66.23 0.88
N LEU A 845 89.69 -66.22 0.52
CA LEU A 845 88.96 -67.36 -0.06
C LEU A 845 88.55 -67.13 -1.53
N GLY A 846 88.81 -65.94 -2.07
CA GLY A 846 88.42 -65.55 -3.43
C GLY A 846 86.90 -65.43 -3.62
N ILE A 847 86.48 -65.32 -4.87
CA ILE A 847 85.07 -65.07 -5.25
C ILE A 847 84.10 -66.15 -4.78
N LYS A 848 84.49 -67.43 -4.81
CA LYS A 848 83.63 -68.55 -4.39
C LYS A 848 83.28 -68.47 -2.90
N GLY A 849 84.27 -68.16 -2.06
CA GLY A 849 84.05 -67.94 -0.62
C GLY A 849 83.17 -66.72 -0.34
N PHE A 850 83.30 -65.66 -1.15
CA PHE A 850 82.49 -64.45 -1.04
C PHE A 850 81.01 -64.68 -1.39
N ILE A 851 80.72 -65.37 -2.51
CA ILE A 851 79.34 -65.70 -2.90
C ILE A 851 78.69 -66.62 -1.87
N ASN A 852 79.37 -67.68 -1.46
CA ASN A 852 78.87 -68.61 -0.45
C ASN A 852 78.55 -67.89 0.88
N ALA A 853 79.41 -66.95 1.31
CA ALA A 853 79.18 -66.14 2.51
C ALA A 853 77.96 -65.20 2.43
N MET A 854 77.53 -64.79 1.23
CA MET A 854 76.30 -64.01 1.04
C MET A 854 75.05 -64.88 0.96
N VAL A 855 75.10 -65.95 0.15
CA VAL A 855 73.95 -66.84 -0.09
C VAL A 855 73.60 -67.66 1.16
N ASN A 856 74.58 -67.99 2.01
CA ASN A 856 74.37 -68.67 3.29
C ASN A 856 74.21 -67.71 4.48
N SER A 857 74.09 -66.40 4.24
CA SER A 857 73.82 -65.44 5.31
C SER A 857 72.39 -65.57 5.84
N ALA A 858 72.20 -65.29 7.14
CA ALA A 858 70.87 -65.26 7.75
C ALA A 858 69.91 -64.31 7.01
N GLU A 859 70.42 -63.18 6.51
CA GLU A 859 69.63 -62.23 5.73
C GLU A 859 69.12 -62.82 4.42
N TYR A 860 69.94 -63.56 3.68
CA TYR A 860 69.52 -64.17 2.42
C TYR A 860 68.39 -65.18 2.67
N ILE A 861 68.54 -66.01 3.71
CA ILE A 861 67.54 -67.01 4.10
C ILE A 861 66.23 -66.35 4.54
N GLU A 862 66.27 -65.30 5.36
CA GLU A 862 65.07 -64.59 5.82
C GLU A 862 64.32 -63.90 4.66
N MET A 863 65.04 -63.33 3.69
CA MET A 863 64.44 -62.50 2.65
C MET A 863 64.03 -63.28 1.39
N PHE A 864 64.79 -64.31 1.03
CA PHE A 864 64.59 -65.07 -0.21
C PHE A 864 64.32 -66.56 0.04
N GLY A 865 64.79 -67.12 1.15
CA GLY A 865 64.69 -68.55 1.42
C GLY A 865 65.46 -69.37 0.37
N GLU A 866 64.96 -70.56 0.05
CA GLU A 866 65.57 -71.45 -0.93
C GLU A 866 64.94 -71.35 -2.33
N ASP A 867 63.79 -70.68 -2.43
CA ASP A 867 62.89 -70.75 -3.60
C ASP A 867 62.66 -69.41 -4.29
N THR A 868 63.19 -68.29 -3.76
CA THR A 868 62.95 -66.94 -4.33
C THR A 868 64.18 -66.42 -5.04
N VAL A 869 64.01 -65.91 -6.27
CA VAL A 869 65.08 -65.15 -6.95
C VAL A 869 65.30 -63.83 -6.21
N PRO A 870 66.56 -63.44 -5.90
CA PRO A 870 66.85 -62.12 -5.37
C PRO A 870 66.24 -61.02 -6.23
N TYR A 871 65.76 -59.98 -5.58
CA TYR A 871 65.12 -58.85 -6.25
C TYR A 871 65.59 -57.54 -5.63
N ARG A 872 65.43 -56.42 -6.36
CA ARG A 872 65.74 -55.08 -5.85
C ARG A 872 64.90 -54.80 -4.59
N ARG A 873 65.57 -54.55 -3.48
CA ARG A 873 64.94 -54.16 -2.22
C ARG A 873 65.05 -52.65 -2.04
N PHE A 874 64.09 -52.07 -1.31
CA PHE A 874 64.08 -50.67 -0.91
C PHE A 874 64.26 -50.59 0.61
N PRO A 875 65.50 -50.72 1.13
CA PRO A 875 65.77 -50.78 2.56
C PRO A 875 65.49 -49.41 3.22
N THR A 876 64.82 -49.40 4.37
CA THR A 876 64.57 -48.17 5.15
C THR A 876 65.57 -47.99 6.29
N LEU A 877 65.93 -49.07 6.97
CA LEU A 877 67.04 -49.18 7.92
C LEU A 877 68.06 -50.16 7.31
N PRO A 878 69.40 -49.96 7.40
CA PRO A 878 70.20 -48.96 8.12
C PRO A 878 70.44 -47.61 7.40
N ALA A 879 71.14 -46.67 8.07
CA ALA A 879 71.49 -45.35 7.55
C ALA A 879 72.21 -45.39 6.19
N ALA A 880 71.90 -44.43 5.31
CA ALA A 880 72.41 -44.32 3.94
C ALA A 880 72.14 -45.51 2.99
N ASN A 881 71.53 -46.61 3.47
CA ASN A 881 71.31 -47.79 2.64
C ASN A 881 70.28 -47.53 1.53
N PHE A 882 69.22 -46.76 1.80
CA PHE A 882 68.23 -46.36 0.81
C PHE A 882 68.86 -45.58 -0.37
N PRO A 883 69.49 -44.40 -0.15
CA PRO A 883 70.06 -43.61 -1.25
C PRO A 883 71.20 -44.34 -1.97
N ASN A 884 71.99 -45.15 -1.26
CA ASN A 884 73.07 -45.91 -1.90
C ASN A 884 72.52 -47.03 -2.80
N THR A 885 71.47 -47.73 -2.35
CA THR A 885 70.80 -48.75 -3.16
C THR A 885 70.11 -48.12 -4.37
N GLU A 886 69.48 -46.96 -4.21
CA GLU A 886 68.93 -46.19 -5.34
C GLU A 886 70.01 -45.87 -6.38
N ARG A 887 71.17 -45.35 -5.96
CA ARG A 887 72.28 -45.05 -6.87
C ARG A 887 72.78 -46.31 -7.60
N LEU A 888 72.92 -47.44 -6.90
CA LEU A 888 73.39 -48.70 -7.49
C LEU A 888 72.44 -49.27 -8.56
N TYR A 889 71.12 -49.18 -8.35
CA TYR A 889 70.14 -49.71 -9.28
C TYR A 889 69.74 -48.75 -10.40
N ASN A 890 69.91 -47.43 -10.19
CA ASN A 890 69.69 -46.44 -11.24
C ASN A 890 70.91 -46.30 -12.16
N GLN A 891 72.07 -46.87 -11.77
CA GLN A 891 73.21 -47.04 -12.66
C GLN A 891 73.03 -48.27 -13.57
N LEU A 892 73.13 -48.05 -14.87
CA LEU A 892 73.12 -49.13 -15.87
C LEU A 892 74.45 -49.89 -15.88
N THR A 893 74.42 -51.15 -16.33
CA THR A 893 75.64 -51.95 -16.56
C THR A 893 76.68 -51.16 -17.34
N LYS A 894 77.91 -51.02 -16.80
CA LYS A 894 79.04 -50.33 -17.43
C LYS A 894 78.78 -48.86 -17.79
N GLN A 895 77.87 -48.18 -17.07
CA GLN A 895 77.61 -46.74 -17.27
C GLN A 895 78.82 -45.87 -16.91
N ASN A 896 79.52 -46.20 -15.81
CA ASN A 896 80.77 -45.60 -15.37
C ASN A 896 81.54 -46.57 -14.45
N ASP A 897 82.84 -46.32 -14.29
CA ASP A 897 83.74 -47.15 -13.46
C ASP A 897 83.84 -46.67 -11.99
N ASP A 898 83.08 -45.64 -11.63
CA ASP A 898 83.11 -45.04 -10.29
C ASP A 898 82.52 -45.98 -9.21
N LEU A 899 83.13 -45.95 -8.03
CA LEU A 899 82.62 -46.63 -6.83
C LEU A 899 81.44 -45.84 -6.24
N VAL A 900 80.30 -46.51 -5.97
CA VAL A 900 79.16 -45.83 -5.34
C VAL A 900 79.37 -45.70 -3.84
N ILE A 901 80.05 -46.68 -3.23
CA ILE A 901 80.36 -46.76 -1.81
C ILE A 901 81.82 -47.23 -1.64
N PRO A 902 82.81 -46.34 -1.85
CA PRO A 902 84.22 -46.71 -1.65
C PRO A 902 84.51 -47.10 -0.19
N SER A 903 83.95 -46.33 0.76
CA SER A 903 83.95 -46.59 2.20
C SER A 903 82.97 -45.64 2.87
N PHE A 904 82.59 -45.92 4.12
CA PHE A 904 81.91 -44.94 4.96
C PHE A 904 82.93 -44.03 5.64
N GLU A 905 82.58 -42.76 5.82
CA GLU A 905 83.41 -41.80 6.54
C GLU A 905 83.67 -42.26 7.98
N PRO A 906 84.90 -42.08 8.50
CA PRO A 906 85.23 -42.45 9.86
C PRO A 906 84.45 -41.59 10.87
N VAL A 907 83.64 -42.23 11.70
CA VAL A 907 82.94 -41.57 12.80
C VAL A 907 83.87 -41.52 14.01
N ALA A 908 83.99 -40.35 14.66
CA ALA A 908 84.74 -40.20 15.92
C ALA A 908 84.10 -41.08 17.04
N ILE A 909 84.91 -41.61 17.97
CA ILE A 909 84.47 -42.57 19.00
C ILE A 909 83.60 -41.91 20.12
N ALA A 910 83.12 -40.68 19.93
CA ALA A 910 82.31 -39.98 20.93
C ALA A 910 80.80 -40.22 20.72
N ASP A 911 80.15 -40.64 21.81
CA ASP A 911 78.70 -40.76 22.05
C ASP A 911 77.93 -41.85 21.29
N ARG A 912 78.09 -43.07 21.83
CA ARG A 912 76.96 -43.99 22.00
C ARG A 912 76.12 -43.53 23.20
N SER A 913 74.99 -42.89 22.93
CA SER A 913 73.77 -43.02 23.74
C SER A 913 72.66 -43.49 22.83
#